data_AF-A0A2E8ZQ56-F1
#
_entry.id   AF-A0A2E8ZQ56-F1
#
_cell.length_a   1.000
_cell.length_b   1.000
_cell.length_c   1.000
_cell.angle_alpha   90.00
_cell.angle_beta   90.00
_cell.angle_gamma   90.00
#
_symmetry.space_group_name_H-M   'P 1'
#
loop_
_entity.id
_entity.type
_entity.pdbx_description
1 polymer ?
#
loop_
_entity_poly.entity_id
_entity_poly.type
_entity_poly.pdbx_seq_one_letter_code
_entity_poly.pdbx_strand_id
1 'polypeptide(L)'
;MASEMDFSALRKGVIPVWEAVALKCSGLMRNSLQELVNWVANGHSAFHPMLRGEGYRPSNKAIRGLSDAVIQHLGRDTESIQRWLVLLRQLVIAGNEQLDWGLDLPPVSILASREKGRFNPQRFHSRTKVQRWRTALHEQLKMDANNALNSDARIGQILLSAMLHGGLTNTQLMIALLKDIHAAPKYHCDKRYFDLVPTWSGHEEAEYRRWFPDLLTETLIIRFSSEICINPKSKLSGEWIAKCIRGFLRAAGVRGDDLPTGIRELCDVISIQYELAMPMFMADYSKRRYLSHSLRPGTWSRMQGRPLHTNEDTDKEGLQLAGWEKYPSVEEPQTEESTEAAEGFSLLRAALQPSQVESAVRTLKEQASSNGLKQHSLENLLRSWILSLLQPEKGSKAIKTSTARSYLSVIGCRLHEVLSGEDLLSLSRDEFEEAYTLLLDDIDSKGLRKKVARVLYQFHVFLEKYYQVVRIDYHSTLGAFSAPAPVDANLIWVDEYLEMLDAIAQSNLIEMHPDMVDITQLILTLGYRCGLRRMEALRLRLIDLSGKYESELLVRPFLGRRLKTNSSRRKIPLNALLTDEERAKLLDWKSKREKQEAATPFSDYLFAIPGKGFHCVSEDLVFPILHKAMRSVTGDQSLRYHHLRHSFGSLTLLKLIAADHGAPVEFFDQLPHQKEELLRASDFKNTLMKLAGPTRKLLYAVARLLGHSGPDISLEHYIHTLDIMLHQQCSTHLSVPQAVLASASGQPQASVYRWLAKGADGYLAGIRKKNGCLSPKLKLVKSATNLTELTDIEIRHQSTIQTVQTDWQTLYLYSAFELPLEELAERANTSVSAVNRLIESAKSLAVEKTKGPAASQRYRFMSLKQTDGTVKQLLCPPKPSLNSDKQIADQIIEGLARLKESSPEQFKQGLERYKRCAWSTRYQVVFKNTEDANVFLSFLGAADLKNECIGLTFLHGQKAKESWITDSFEHWKGRLINSKQYNWKTAAITDGATMGKHGWLGVNVLREPGGMASEAMRFVLVMILMNS
;
A
#
# COMPACT_ATOMS: atom_id res chain seq x y z
N MET A 1 -51.17 -26.58 -23.26
CA MET A 1 -50.14 -26.05 -24.20
C MET A 1 -48.76 -26.71 -23.97
N ALA A 2 -48.71 -28.05 -23.97
CA ALA A 2 -47.49 -28.87 -24.11
C ALA A 2 -47.60 -29.78 -25.35
N SER A 3 -48.64 -29.60 -26.16
CA SER A 3 -49.10 -30.51 -27.22
C SER A 3 -48.44 -30.31 -28.59
N GLU A 4 -47.27 -29.66 -28.66
CA GLU A 4 -46.57 -29.35 -29.92
C GLU A 4 -45.13 -29.90 -30.00
N MET A 5 -44.62 -30.57 -28.96
CA MET A 5 -43.27 -31.16 -28.98
C MET A 5 -43.33 -32.67 -29.21
N ASP A 6 -42.44 -33.17 -30.07
CA ASP A 6 -42.33 -34.59 -30.38
C ASP A 6 -41.27 -35.24 -29.48
N PHE A 7 -41.74 -36.05 -28.53
CA PHE A 7 -40.91 -36.85 -27.63
C PHE A 7 -40.95 -38.35 -27.96
N SER A 8 -41.44 -38.75 -29.14
CA SER A 8 -41.62 -40.16 -29.54
C SER A 8 -40.33 -40.98 -29.48
N ALA A 9 -39.17 -40.34 -29.62
CA ALA A 9 -37.86 -40.96 -29.53
C ALA A 9 -37.36 -41.23 -28.09
N LEU A 10 -38.12 -40.83 -27.06
CA LEU A 10 -37.75 -40.99 -25.65
C LEU A 10 -38.60 -42.08 -24.97
N ARG A 11 -38.03 -42.81 -24.01
CA ARG A 11 -38.80 -43.79 -23.22
C ARG A 11 -39.74 -43.09 -22.25
N LYS A 12 -40.91 -43.70 -22.01
CA LYS A 12 -41.96 -43.18 -21.10
C LYS A 12 -41.43 -42.71 -19.73
N GLY A 13 -40.41 -43.36 -19.18
CA GLY A 13 -39.86 -43.02 -17.87
C GLY A 13 -39.14 -41.67 -17.77
N VAL A 14 -38.67 -41.10 -18.88
CA VAL A 14 -37.94 -39.81 -18.88
C VAL A 14 -38.73 -38.65 -19.48
N ILE A 15 -39.84 -38.92 -20.17
CA ILE A 15 -40.70 -37.90 -20.79
C ILE A 15 -41.12 -36.79 -19.79
N PRO A 16 -41.52 -37.10 -18.54
CA PRO A 16 -41.92 -36.05 -17.57
C PRO A 16 -40.82 -35.00 -17.30
N VAL A 17 -39.54 -35.41 -17.35
CA VAL A 17 -38.40 -34.51 -17.16
C VAL A 17 -38.28 -33.51 -18.31
N TRP A 18 -38.44 -33.98 -19.55
CA TRP A 18 -38.39 -33.15 -20.75
C TRP A 18 -39.61 -32.23 -20.84
N GLU A 19 -40.79 -32.70 -20.47
CA GLU A 19 -42.02 -31.90 -20.39
C GLU A 19 -41.91 -30.78 -19.35
N ALA A 20 -41.31 -31.06 -18.19
CA ALA A 20 -41.09 -30.06 -17.15
C ALA A 20 -40.17 -28.91 -17.61
N VAL A 21 -39.17 -29.20 -18.45
CA VAL A 21 -38.33 -28.17 -19.07
C VAL A 21 -39.09 -27.44 -20.18
N ALA A 22 -39.86 -28.16 -21.01
CA ALA A 22 -40.66 -27.56 -22.07
C ALA A 22 -41.71 -26.55 -21.56
N LEU A 23 -42.34 -26.84 -20.42
CA LEU A 23 -43.27 -25.94 -19.73
C LEU A 23 -42.63 -24.61 -19.34
N LYS A 24 -41.33 -24.62 -19.02
CA LYS A 24 -40.56 -23.43 -18.63
C LYS A 24 -39.99 -22.66 -19.83
N CYS A 25 -40.12 -23.18 -21.06
CA CYS A 25 -39.54 -22.58 -22.26
C CYS A 25 -40.57 -21.76 -23.07
N SER A 26 -40.16 -20.58 -23.53
CA SER A 26 -40.95 -19.70 -24.43
C SER A 26 -40.28 -19.50 -25.79
N GLY A 27 -41.07 -19.44 -26.87
CA GLY A 27 -40.62 -19.05 -28.22
C GLY A 27 -39.41 -19.85 -28.73
N LEU A 28 -38.32 -19.13 -29.01
CA LEU A 28 -37.07 -19.66 -29.58
C LEU A 28 -36.42 -20.79 -28.76
N MET A 29 -36.62 -20.81 -27.43
CA MET A 29 -36.11 -21.88 -26.55
C MET A 29 -36.84 -23.21 -26.76
N ARG A 30 -38.12 -23.21 -27.14
CA ARG A 30 -38.84 -24.45 -27.46
C ARG A 30 -38.30 -25.10 -28.72
N ASN A 31 -38.01 -24.30 -29.75
CA ASN A 31 -37.41 -24.79 -30.99
C ASN A 31 -36.05 -25.45 -30.71
N SER A 32 -35.18 -24.77 -29.93
CA SER A 32 -33.89 -25.34 -29.52
C SER A 32 -34.03 -26.57 -28.63
N LEU A 33 -35.07 -26.67 -27.81
CA LEU A 33 -35.34 -27.88 -27.03
C LEU A 33 -35.75 -29.05 -27.94
N GLN A 34 -36.55 -28.82 -28.98
CA GLN A 34 -36.91 -29.85 -29.95
C GLN A 34 -35.69 -30.31 -30.77
N GLU A 35 -34.82 -29.38 -31.19
CA GLU A 35 -33.55 -29.73 -31.85
C GLU A 35 -32.65 -30.56 -30.93
N LEU A 36 -32.58 -30.19 -29.64
CA LEU A 36 -31.83 -30.94 -28.63
C LEU A 36 -32.41 -32.36 -28.44
N VAL A 37 -33.73 -32.54 -28.41
CA VAL A 37 -34.39 -33.85 -28.37
C VAL A 37 -33.99 -34.69 -29.58
N ASN A 38 -34.06 -34.11 -30.79
CA ASN A 38 -33.69 -34.79 -32.03
C ASN A 38 -32.20 -35.18 -32.06
N TRP A 39 -31.34 -34.33 -31.50
CA TRP A 39 -29.91 -34.62 -31.37
C TRP A 39 -29.63 -35.75 -30.37
N VAL A 40 -30.29 -35.74 -29.22
CA VAL A 40 -30.20 -36.82 -28.23
C VAL A 40 -30.75 -38.14 -28.78
N ALA A 41 -31.83 -38.09 -29.56
CA ALA A 41 -32.42 -39.26 -30.21
C ALA A 41 -31.42 -39.97 -31.14
N ASN A 42 -30.66 -39.20 -31.92
CA ASN A 42 -29.79 -39.72 -32.97
C ASN A 42 -28.32 -39.87 -32.57
N GLY A 43 -27.90 -39.32 -31.43
CA GLY A 43 -26.48 -39.32 -31.07
C GLY A 43 -26.04 -40.54 -30.25
N HIS A 44 -24.72 -40.79 -30.27
CA HIS A 44 -24.08 -41.93 -29.60
C HIS A 44 -23.17 -41.53 -28.43
N SER A 45 -23.35 -40.33 -27.84
CA SER A 45 -22.55 -39.93 -26.67
C SER A 45 -22.93 -40.78 -25.45
N ALA A 46 -22.01 -40.91 -24.48
CA ALA A 46 -22.22 -41.70 -23.27
C ALA A 46 -23.44 -41.27 -22.42
N PHE A 47 -23.98 -40.06 -22.64
CA PHE A 47 -25.14 -39.53 -21.92
C PHE A 47 -26.45 -39.61 -22.70
N HIS A 48 -26.42 -39.82 -24.02
CA HIS A 48 -27.67 -39.89 -24.79
C HIS A 48 -28.56 -41.07 -24.38
N PRO A 49 -28.03 -42.30 -24.14
CA PRO A 49 -28.85 -43.40 -23.64
C PRO A 49 -29.56 -43.06 -22.32
N MET A 50 -28.88 -42.36 -21.41
CA MET A 50 -29.46 -41.92 -20.14
C MET A 50 -30.59 -40.92 -20.36
N LEU A 51 -30.36 -39.90 -21.20
CA LEU A 51 -31.35 -38.88 -21.53
C LEU A 51 -32.56 -39.44 -22.29
N ARG A 52 -32.40 -40.59 -22.98
CA ARG A 52 -33.49 -41.37 -23.61
C ARG A 52 -34.18 -42.35 -22.65
N GLY A 53 -33.62 -42.59 -21.47
CA GLY A 53 -34.16 -43.52 -20.46
C GLY A 53 -33.75 -44.99 -20.66
N GLU A 54 -32.65 -45.28 -21.35
CA GLU A 54 -32.17 -46.62 -21.71
C GLU A 54 -31.35 -47.33 -20.61
N GLY A 55 -31.25 -46.76 -19.40
CA GLY A 55 -30.76 -47.47 -18.21
C GLY A 55 -29.26 -47.40 -17.92
N TYR A 56 -28.50 -46.53 -18.60
CA TYR A 56 -27.08 -46.30 -18.29
C TYR A 56 -26.93 -45.06 -17.38
N ARG A 57 -26.34 -45.20 -16.19
CA ARG A 57 -25.97 -44.08 -15.30
C ARG A 57 -24.46 -43.77 -15.45
N PRO A 58 -24.06 -42.78 -16.27
CA PRO A 58 -22.66 -42.39 -16.42
C PRO A 58 -22.10 -41.71 -15.15
N SER A 59 -20.78 -41.74 -14.95
CA SER A 59 -20.14 -41.10 -13.78
C SER A 59 -20.24 -39.56 -13.80
N ASN A 60 -20.33 -38.92 -12.63
CA ASN A 60 -20.38 -37.44 -12.51
C ASN A 60 -19.20 -36.72 -13.19
N LYS A 61 -18.02 -37.35 -13.26
CA LYS A 61 -16.85 -36.82 -13.99
C LYS A 61 -17.06 -36.65 -15.50
N ALA A 62 -18.08 -37.28 -16.08
CA ALA A 62 -18.29 -37.32 -17.53
C ALA A 62 -19.22 -36.20 -18.06
N ILE A 63 -19.89 -35.41 -17.20
CA ILE A 63 -20.86 -34.37 -17.61
C ILE A 63 -20.21 -33.25 -18.44
N ARG A 64 -18.92 -32.97 -18.20
CA ARG A 64 -18.14 -32.07 -19.08
C ARG A 64 -18.08 -32.58 -20.52
N GLY A 65 -17.93 -33.89 -20.71
CA GLY A 65 -17.92 -34.49 -22.04
C GLY A 65 -19.23 -34.29 -22.81
N LEU A 66 -20.38 -34.17 -22.12
CA LEU A 66 -21.64 -33.84 -22.76
C LEU A 66 -21.70 -32.38 -23.20
N SER A 67 -21.18 -31.45 -22.38
CA SER A 67 -21.06 -30.05 -22.75
C SER A 67 -20.10 -29.86 -23.94
N ASP A 68 -18.98 -30.58 -23.94
CA ASP A 68 -18.01 -30.59 -25.03
C ASP A 68 -18.61 -31.16 -26.32
N ALA A 69 -19.45 -32.21 -26.23
CA ALA A 69 -20.16 -32.78 -27.38
C ALA A 69 -21.17 -31.79 -28.00
N VAL A 70 -21.89 -31.01 -27.18
CA VAL A 70 -22.76 -29.92 -27.67
C VAL A 70 -21.95 -28.86 -28.40
N ILE A 71 -20.81 -28.43 -27.83
CA ILE A 71 -19.91 -27.45 -28.45
C ILE A 71 -19.36 -27.97 -29.78
N GLN A 72 -18.94 -29.23 -29.84
CA GLN A 72 -18.46 -29.85 -31.08
C GLN A 72 -19.55 -29.97 -32.15
N HIS A 73 -20.77 -30.32 -31.76
CA HIS A 73 -21.89 -30.49 -32.69
C HIS A 73 -22.32 -29.16 -33.34
N LEU A 74 -22.43 -28.09 -32.54
CA LEU A 74 -22.89 -26.77 -33.02
C LEU A 74 -21.75 -25.89 -33.55
N GLY A 75 -20.49 -26.30 -33.35
CA GLY A 75 -19.31 -25.68 -33.94
C GLY A 75 -19.11 -24.21 -33.54
N ARG A 76 -19.36 -23.29 -34.48
CA ARG A 76 -19.14 -21.84 -34.29
C ARG A 76 -20.40 -21.06 -33.92
N ASP A 77 -21.56 -21.69 -33.86
CA ASP A 77 -22.82 -21.03 -33.47
C ASP A 77 -22.91 -20.87 -31.94
N THR A 78 -22.28 -19.81 -31.45
CA THR A 78 -22.16 -19.54 -30.01
C THR A 78 -23.51 -19.26 -29.33
N GLU A 79 -24.50 -18.73 -30.06
CA GLU A 79 -25.83 -18.45 -29.50
C GLU A 79 -26.65 -19.73 -29.33
N SER A 80 -26.59 -20.65 -30.30
CA SER A 80 -27.20 -21.97 -30.16
C SER A 80 -26.51 -22.81 -29.08
N ILE A 81 -25.18 -22.76 -28.99
CA ILE A 81 -24.41 -23.43 -27.92
C ILE A 81 -24.87 -22.94 -26.54
N GLN A 82 -24.98 -21.63 -26.34
CA GLN A 82 -25.43 -21.09 -25.06
C GLN A 82 -26.83 -21.59 -24.70
N ARG A 83 -27.77 -21.52 -25.65
CA ARG A 83 -29.16 -21.99 -25.45
C ARG A 83 -29.21 -23.47 -25.10
N TRP A 84 -28.51 -24.32 -25.85
CA TRP A 84 -28.50 -25.76 -25.62
C TRP A 84 -27.87 -26.15 -24.28
N LEU A 85 -26.79 -25.48 -23.86
CA LEU A 85 -26.20 -25.72 -22.54
C LEU A 85 -27.12 -25.28 -21.39
N VAL A 86 -27.88 -24.18 -21.57
CA VAL A 86 -28.91 -23.76 -20.60
C VAL A 86 -30.01 -24.82 -20.50
N LEU A 87 -30.52 -25.30 -21.64
CA LEU A 87 -31.56 -26.34 -21.68
C LEU A 87 -31.05 -27.64 -21.07
N LEU A 88 -29.81 -28.04 -21.39
CA LEU A 88 -29.17 -29.22 -20.80
C LEU A 88 -29.05 -29.10 -19.27
N ARG A 89 -28.67 -27.93 -18.76
CA ARG A 89 -28.62 -27.68 -17.33
C ARG A 89 -30.00 -27.80 -16.69
N GLN A 90 -31.04 -27.27 -17.33
CA GLN A 90 -32.43 -27.40 -16.84
C GLN A 90 -32.92 -28.85 -16.85
N LEU A 91 -32.52 -29.64 -17.86
CA LEU A 91 -32.83 -31.07 -17.92
C LEU A 91 -32.17 -31.83 -16.77
N VAL A 92 -30.90 -31.55 -16.47
CA VAL A 92 -30.21 -32.18 -15.34
C VAL A 92 -30.86 -31.81 -14.01
N ILE A 93 -31.29 -30.56 -13.83
CA ILE A 93 -32.06 -30.13 -12.64
C ILE A 93 -33.35 -30.93 -12.52
N ALA A 94 -34.18 -30.90 -13.57
CA ALA A 94 -35.47 -31.58 -13.55
C ALA A 94 -35.32 -33.11 -13.36
N GLY A 95 -34.28 -33.71 -13.94
CA GLY A 95 -33.99 -35.13 -13.77
C GLY A 95 -33.44 -35.50 -12.40
N ASN A 96 -32.63 -34.64 -11.78
CA ASN A 96 -32.23 -34.79 -10.38
C ASN A 96 -33.44 -34.69 -9.43
N GLU A 97 -34.36 -33.75 -9.69
CA GLU A 97 -35.56 -33.53 -8.87
C GLU A 97 -36.61 -34.66 -9.01
N GLN A 98 -36.85 -35.14 -10.24
CA GLN A 98 -37.95 -36.05 -10.52
C GLN A 98 -37.55 -37.53 -10.57
N LEU A 99 -36.32 -37.84 -10.98
CA LEU A 99 -35.85 -39.21 -11.24
C LEU A 99 -34.56 -39.56 -10.49
N ASP A 100 -34.12 -38.70 -9.57
CA ASP A 100 -32.92 -38.87 -8.74
C ASP A 100 -31.68 -39.31 -9.56
N TRP A 101 -31.37 -38.51 -10.59
CA TRP A 101 -30.22 -38.78 -11.46
C TRP A 101 -28.88 -38.68 -10.73
N GLY A 102 -28.77 -37.88 -9.66
CA GLY A 102 -27.55 -37.71 -8.85
C GLY A 102 -26.38 -37.06 -9.60
N LEU A 103 -26.66 -36.28 -10.64
CA LEU A 103 -25.67 -35.69 -11.54
C LEU A 103 -25.24 -34.28 -11.12
N ASP A 104 -23.95 -33.97 -11.30
CA ASP A 104 -23.46 -32.60 -11.14
C ASP A 104 -24.08 -31.65 -12.18
N LEU A 105 -24.39 -30.42 -11.80
CA LEU A 105 -24.97 -29.46 -12.74
C LEU A 105 -23.95 -29.04 -13.82
N PRO A 106 -24.32 -29.03 -15.11
CA PRO A 106 -23.51 -28.41 -16.15
C PRO A 106 -23.16 -26.96 -15.78
N PRO A 107 -21.92 -26.50 -16.08
CA PRO A 107 -21.50 -25.14 -15.78
C PRO A 107 -22.35 -24.12 -16.55
N VAL A 108 -22.61 -22.96 -15.92
CA VAL A 108 -23.36 -21.87 -16.56
C VAL A 108 -22.54 -21.30 -17.71
N SER A 109 -23.09 -21.32 -18.92
CA SER A 109 -22.45 -20.77 -20.11
C SER A 109 -22.67 -19.26 -20.21
N ILE A 110 -21.57 -18.51 -20.24
CA ILE A 110 -21.58 -17.06 -20.43
C ILE A 110 -21.04 -16.77 -21.82
N LEU A 111 -21.89 -16.22 -22.69
CA LEU A 111 -21.44 -15.70 -23.97
C LEU A 111 -20.66 -14.40 -23.74
N ALA A 112 -19.33 -14.49 -23.83
CA ALA A 112 -18.49 -13.30 -23.78
C ALA A 112 -18.72 -12.47 -25.05
N SER A 113 -19.34 -11.29 -24.91
CA SER A 113 -19.49 -10.36 -26.02
C SER A 113 -18.10 -9.95 -26.52
N ARG A 114 -17.80 -10.21 -27.80
CA ARG A 114 -16.56 -9.72 -28.41
C ARG A 114 -16.59 -8.19 -28.41
N GLU A 115 -15.53 -7.56 -27.91
CA GLU A 115 -15.39 -6.11 -28.03
C GLU A 115 -15.51 -5.69 -29.50
N LYS A 116 -16.38 -4.72 -29.80
CA LYS A 116 -16.52 -4.17 -31.15
C LYS A 116 -15.16 -3.66 -31.61
N GLY A 117 -14.74 -4.05 -32.82
CA GLY A 117 -13.50 -3.56 -33.42
C GLY A 117 -13.51 -2.04 -33.48
N ARG A 118 -12.50 -1.39 -32.89
CA ARG A 118 -12.40 0.08 -32.84
C ARG A 118 -11.97 0.73 -34.15
N PHE A 119 -11.42 -0.08 -35.05
CA PHE A 119 -11.07 0.32 -36.40
C PHE A 119 -12.10 -0.25 -37.36
N ASN A 120 -13.10 0.56 -37.70
CA ASN A 120 -13.91 0.33 -38.88
C ASN A 120 -13.38 1.20 -40.04
N PRO A 121 -13.64 0.84 -41.31
CA PRO A 121 -13.08 1.58 -42.46
C PRO A 121 -13.38 3.08 -42.44
N GLN A 122 -14.60 3.47 -42.02
CA GLN A 122 -15.01 4.87 -41.94
C GLN A 122 -14.19 5.67 -40.92
N ARG A 123 -14.06 5.13 -39.70
CA ARG A 123 -13.28 5.76 -38.62
C ARG A 123 -11.80 5.81 -38.98
N PHE A 124 -11.25 4.75 -39.54
CA PHE A 124 -9.84 4.73 -39.96
C PHE A 124 -9.56 5.77 -41.05
N HIS A 125 -10.50 6.00 -41.97
CA HIS A 125 -10.38 7.05 -42.99
C HIS A 125 -10.23 8.45 -42.39
N SER A 126 -10.85 8.72 -41.23
CA SER A 126 -10.71 9.98 -40.50
C SER A 126 -9.28 10.26 -40.01
N ARG A 127 -8.35 9.29 -40.04
CA ARG A 127 -6.93 9.51 -39.76
C ARG A 127 -6.31 10.58 -40.68
N THR A 128 -6.82 10.72 -41.91
CA THR A 128 -6.37 11.76 -42.85
C THR A 128 -6.60 13.16 -42.29
N LYS A 129 -7.71 13.39 -41.57
CA LYS A 129 -7.99 14.65 -40.88
C LYS A 129 -6.93 14.95 -39.80
N VAL A 130 -6.51 13.95 -39.01
CA VAL A 130 -5.44 14.11 -38.01
C VAL A 130 -4.15 14.61 -38.66
N GLN A 131 -3.76 14.02 -39.80
CA GLN A 131 -2.56 14.44 -40.52
C GLN A 131 -2.70 15.88 -41.04
N ARG A 132 -3.86 16.25 -41.59
CA ARG A 132 -4.15 17.62 -42.05
C ARG A 132 -4.07 18.64 -40.92
N TRP A 133 -4.66 18.33 -39.75
CA TRP A 133 -4.60 19.21 -38.58
C TRP A 133 -3.18 19.37 -38.05
N ARG A 134 -2.39 18.29 -38.04
CA ARG A 134 -0.97 18.35 -37.66
C ARG A 134 -0.15 19.19 -38.64
N THR A 135 -0.34 19.00 -39.94
CA THR A 135 0.33 19.81 -40.96
C THR A 135 -0.04 21.27 -40.82
N ALA A 136 -1.32 21.59 -40.63
CA ALA A 136 -1.77 22.96 -40.39
C ALA A 136 -1.11 23.58 -39.15
N LEU A 137 -1.00 22.81 -38.05
CA LEU A 137 -0.28 23.25 -36.85
C LEU A 137 1.19 23.56 -37.14
N HIS A 138 1.89 22.65 -37.82
CA HIS A 138 3.31 22.78 -38.10
C HIS A 138 3.63 23.91 -39.09
N GLU A 139 2.84 24.06 -40.15
CA GLU A 139 3.06 25.11 -41.16
C GLU A 139 2.73 26.50 -40.60
N GLN A 140 1.66 26.64 -39.81
CA GLN A 140 1.34 27.91 -39.17
C GLN A 140 2.47 28.39 -38.25
N LEU A 141 3.15 27.48 -37.56
CA LEU A 141 4.31 27.82 -36.71
C LEU A 141 5.54 28.30 -37.49
N LYS A 142 5.66 27.92 -38.77
CA LYS A 142 6.75 28.36 -39.65
C LYS A 142 6.46 29.70 -40.33
N MET A 143 5.20 30.10 -40.41
CA MET A 143 4.81 31.38 -41.00
C MET A 143 5.15 32.55 -40.05
N ASP A 144 5.69 33.63 -40.60
CA ASP A 144 6.11 34.83 -39.84
C ASP A 144 4.95 35.50 -39.09
N ALA A 145 5.30 36.26 -38.04
CA ALA A 145 4.44 36.90 -37.03
C ALA A 145 3.29 37.81 -37.54
N ASN A 146 3.15 38.01 -38.86
CA ASN A 146 2.15 38.89 -39.46
C ASN A 146 0.73 38.31 -39.53
N ASN A 147 0.53 37.02 -39.22
CA ASN A 147 -0.80 36.47 -38.92
C ASN A 147 -0.98 36.37 -37.40
N ALA A 148 -1.15 37.53 -36.76
CA ALA A 148 -1.44 37.60 -35.33
C ALA A 148 -2.71 36.80 -35.02
N LEU A 149 -2.55 35.64 -34.38
CA LEU A 149 -3.68 34.89 -33.85
C LEU A 149 -4.30 35.70 -32.73
N ASN A 150 -5.63 35.80 -32.72
CA ASN A 150 -6.32 36.30 -31.54
C ASN A 150 -6.13 35.32 -30.35
N SER A 151 -6.38 35.79 -29.13
CA SER A 151 -6.14 34.99 -27.92
C SER A 151 -6.88 33.64 -27.94
N ASP A 152 -8.15 33.61 -28.38
CA ASP A 152 -8.94 32.36 -28.50
C ASP A 152 -8.29 31.37 -29.49
N ALA A 153 -7.79 31.84 -30.63
CA ALA A 153 -7.09 31.01 -31.61
C ALA A 153 -5.71 30.57 -31.11
N ARG A 154 -5.02 31.38 -30.30
CA ARG A 154 -3.78 30.98 -29.64
C ARG A 154 -4.02 29.86 -28.62
N ILE A 155 -5.08 29.97 -27.82
CA ILE A 155 -5.52 28.90 -26.92
C ILE A 155 -5.86 27.64 -27.74
N GLY A 156 -6.56 27.81 -28.87
CA GLY A 156 -6.84 26.73 -29.82
C GLY A 156 -5.58 26.03 -30.34
N GLN A 157 -4.53 26.78 -30.64
CA GLN A 157 -3.23 26.26 -31.08
C GLN A 157 -2.58 25.39 -30.00
N ILE A 158 -2.52 25.89 -28.76
CA ILE A 158 -1.91 25.18 -27.62
C ILE A 158 -2.69 23.90 -27.30
N LEU A 159 -4.02 23.97 -27.25
CA LEU A 159 -4.86 22.81 -26.98
C LEU A 159 -4.75 21.77 -28.10
N LEU A 160 -4.72 22.19 -29.36
CA LEU A 160 -4.52 21.25 -30.48
C LEU A 160 -3.15 20.56 -30.38
N SER A 161 -2.09 21.29 -30.03
CA SER A 161 -0.77 20.69 -29.75
C SER A 161 -0.83 19.67 -28.62
N ALA A 162 -1.46 20.03 -27.49
CA ALA A 162 -1.62 19.15 -26.33
C ALA A 162 -2.42 17.88 -26.67
N MET A 163 -3.41 17.99 -27.56
CA MET A 163 -4.19 16.85 -28.05
C MET A 163 -3.43 15.99 -29.04
N LEU A 164 -2.60 16.58 -29.93
CA LEU A 164 -1.89 15.85 -30.98
C LEU A 164 -0.62 15.16 -30.49
N HIS A 165 0.07 15.76 -29.52
CA HIS A 165 1.40 15.31 -29.06
C HIS A 165 1.41 14.93 -27.58
N GLY A 166 0.61 15.58 -26.73
CA GLY A 166 0.64 15.41 -25.28
C GLY A 166 -0.37 14.39 -24.70
N GLY A 167 -1.28 13.83 -25.49
CA GLY A 167 -2.25 12.84 -24.99
C GLY A 167 -3.45 13.43 -24.25
N LEU A 168 -3.69 14.74 -24.34
CA LEU A 168 -4.77 15.43 -23.63
C LEU A 168 -6.12 15.33 -24.38
N THR A 169 -6.61 14.11 -24.62
CA THR A 169 -7.75 13.86 -25.54
C THR A 169 -9.15 13.91 -24.89
N ASN A 170 -9.30 14.57 -23.74
CA ASN A 170 -10.58 14.68 -23.03
C ASN A 170 -10.91 16.12 -22.65
N THR A 171 -12.17 16.52 -22.84
CA THR A 171 -12.66 17.88 -22.58
C THR A 171 -12.42 18.35 -21.14
N GLN A 172 -12.65 17.49 -20.14
CA GLN A 172 -12.48 17.87 -18.74
C GLN A 172 -11.01 18.06 -18.37
N LEU A 173 -10.10 17.30 -18.98
CA LEU A 173 -8.65 17.49 -18.80
C LEU A 173 -8.17 18.80 -19.43
N MET A 174 -8.71 19.16 -20.60
CA MET A 174 -8.43 20.46 -21.23
C MET A 174 -8.95 21.62 -20.39
N ILE A 175 -10.16 21.50 -19.82
CA ILE A 175 -10.71 22.51 -18.90
C ILE A 175 -9.81 22.63 -17.66
N ALA A 176 -9.39 21.52 -17.08
CA ALA A 176 -8.49 21.52 -15.92
C ALA A 176 -7.12 22.16 -16.26
N LEU A 177 -6.56 21.87 -17.43
CA LEU A 177 -5.32 22.52 -17.89
C LEU A 177 -5.50 24.03 -17.98
N LEU A 178 -6.58 24.51 -18.59
CA LEU A 178 -6.84 25.95 -18.74
C LEU A 178 -7.02 26.65 -17.39
N LYS A 179 -7.56 25.97 -16.38
CA LYS A 179 -7.63 26.52 -15.01
C LYS A 179 -6.24 26.66 -14.38
N ASP A 180 -5.31 25.75 -14.67
CA ASP A 180 -3.98 25.68 -14.06
C ASP A 180 -2.85 26.24 -14.97
N ILE A 181 -3.16 26.71 -16.18
CA ILE A 181 -2.15 27.04 -17.21
C ILE A 181 -1.23 28.20 -16.80
N HIS A 182 -1.73 29.10 -15.95
CA HIS A 182 -1.00 30.24 -15.39
C HIS A 182 -0.37 29.95 -14.02
N ALA A 183 -0.59 28.77 -13.45
CA ALA A 183 0.01 28.41 -12.18
C ALA A 183 1.54 28.30 -12.28
N ALA A 184 2.20 28.44 -11.14
CA ALA A 184 3.66 28.32 -11.05
C ALA A 184 4.10 26.96 -11.60
N PRO A 185 5.10 26.90 -12.50
CA PRO A 185 5.48 25.66 -13.16
C PRO A 185 6.08 24.69 -12.15
N LYS A 186 5.59 23.44 -12.18
CA LYS A 186 6.08 22.33 -11.35
C LYS A 186 7.00 21.43 -12.19
N TYR A 187 8.03 20.89 -11.56
CA TYR A 187 9.06 20.09 -12.23
C TYR A 187 9.41 18.80 -11.47
N HIS A 188 9.76 17.76 -12.22
CA HIS A 188 10.34 16.50 -11.74
C HIS A 188 11.39 16.00 -12.74
N CYS A 189 12.64 15.79 -12.30
CA CYS A 189 13.75 15.42 -13.20
C CYS A 189 13.76 16.23 -14.51
N ASP A 190 13.70 17.57 -14.37
CA ASP A 190 13.60 18.55 -15.47
C ASP A 190 12.38 18.43 -16.41
N LYS A 191 11.40 17.59 -16.10
CA LYS A 191 10.13 17.48 -16.83
C LYS A 191 9.06 18.33 -16.15
N ARG A 192 8.45 19.24 -16.90
CA ARG A 192 7.34 20.06 -16.39
C ARG A 192 6.11 19.17 -16.25
N TYR A 193 5.28 19.43 -15.24
CA TYR A 193 3.98 18.78 -15.12
C TYR A 193 2.90 19.72 -14.59
N PHE A 194 1.65 19.34 -14.82
CA PHE A 194 0.44 19.96 -14.30
C PHE A 194 -0.34 18.94 -13.47
N ASP A 195 -0.88 19.37 -12.34
CA ASP A 195 -1.73 18.53 -11.50
C ASP A 195 -3.20 18.89 -11.79
N LEU A 196 -3.80 18.14 -12.71
CA LEU A 196 -5.14 18.39 -13.21
C LEU A 196 -6.19 17.77 -12.27
N VAL A 197 -7.19 18.57 -11.91
CA VAL A 197 -8.32 18.16 -11.08
C VAL A 197 -9.63 18.25 -11.88
N PRO A 198 -9.90 17.30 -12.79
CA PRO A 198 -11.10 17.33 -13.64
C PRO A 198 -12.36 16.87 -12.88
N THR A 199 -13.50 17.48 -13.21
CA THR A 199 -14.80 17.05 -12.63
C THR A 199 -15.23 15.67 -13.15
N TRP A 200 -15.87 14.84 -12.32
CA TRP A 200 -16.40 13.53 -12.73
C TRP A 200 -17.88 13.39 -12.35
N SER A 201 -18.75 13.16 -13.33
CA SER A 201 -20.20 12.99 -13.13
C SER A 201 -20.86 14.12 -12.30
N GLY A 202 -20.34 15.34 -12.37
CA GLY A 202 -20.83 16.50 -11.61
C GLY A 202 -20.14 16.71 -10.26
N HIS A 203 -19.28 15.79 -9.82
CA HIS A 203 -18.46 15.94 -8.62
C HIS A 203 -17.16 16.70 -8.94
N GLU A 204 -16.89 17.76 -8.18
CA GLU A 204 -15.59 18.44 -8.17
C GLU A 204 -14.58 17.60 -7.36
N GLU A 205 -13.29 17.70 -7.70
CA GLU A 205 -12.17 17.02 -7.01
C GLU A 205 -12.22 15.48 -6.98
N ALA A 206 -13.04 14.87 -7.83
CA ALA A 206 -13.22 13.43 -7.91
C ALA A 206 -12.02 12.67 -8.52
N GLU A 207 -11.13 13.36 -9.24
CA GLU A 207 -9.95 12.77 -9.88
C GLU A 207 -8.74 13.68 -9.69
N TYR A 208 -7.60 13.08 -9.40
CA TYR A 208 -6.31 13.76 -9.38
C TYR A 208 -5.41 13.16 -10.46
N ARG A 209 -5.02 13.97 -11.44
CA ARG A 209 -4.28 13.48 -12.60
C ARG A 209 -3.13 14.39 -12.98
N ARG A 210 -1.92 13.86 -12.90
CA ARG A 210 -0.73 14.54 -13.37
C ARG A 210 -0.58 14.38 -14.88
N TRP A 211 -0.25 15.47 -15.55
CA TRP A 211 -0.02 15.48 -16.98
C TRP A 211 1.28 16.19 -17.31
N PHE A 212 2.06 15.58 -18.22
CA PHE A 212 3.33 16.10 -18.69
C PHE A 212 3.16 16.59 -20.13
N PRO A 213 3.34 17.89 -20.42
CA PRO A 213 3.31 18.38 -21.79
C PRO A 213 4.45 17.77 -22.62
N ASP A 214 4.22 17.59 -23.91
CA ASP A 214 5.29 17.30 -24.87
C ASP A 214 6.13 18.57 -25.15
N LEU A 215 7.26 18.39 -25.86
CA LEU A 215 8.21 19.46 -26.17
C LEU A 215 7.57 20.66 -26.88
N LEU A 216 6.70 20.42 -27.86
CA LEU A 216 6.06 21.51 -28.61
C LEU A 216 5.06 22.23 -27.72
N THR A 217 4.19 21.48 -27.04
CA THR A 217 3.17 22.08 -26.18
C THR A 217 3.79 22.90 -25.05
N GLU A 218 4.83 22.42 -24.38
CA GLU A 218 5.54 23.20 -23.35
C GLU A 218 6.14 24.48 -23.94
N THR A 219 6.76 24.39 -25.12
CA THR A 219 7.34 25.55 -25.82
C THR A 219 6.29 26.62 -26.11
N LEU A 220 5.11 26.22 -26.58
CA LEU A 220 4.02 27.14 -26.87
C LEU A 220 3.46 27.78 -25.61
N ILE A 221 3.31 27.02 -24.52
CA ILE A 221 2.87 27.55 -23.22
C ILE A 221 3.87 28.58 -22.70
N ILE A 222 5.18 28.31 -22.78
CA ILE A 222 6.22 29.24 -22.32
C ILE A 222 6.21 30.52 -23.16
N ARG A 223 6.31 30.37 -24.49
CA ARG A 223 6.45 31.49 -25.42
C ARG A 223 5.24 32.42 -25.41
N PHE A 224 4.04 31.85 -25.34
CA PHE A 224 2.80 32.59 -25.47
C PHE A 224 2.07 32.79 -24.14
N SER A 225 2.76 32.60 -23.00
CA SER A 225 2.18 32.73 -21.66
C SER A 225 1.44 34.05 -21.43
N SER A 226 1.92 35.16 -22.00
CA SER A 226 1.28 36.48 -21.93
C SER A 226 0.12 36.69 -22.92
N GLU A 227 0.04 35.89 -23.99
CA GLU A 227 -1.05 35.95 -24.98
C GLU A 227 -2.25 35.06 -24.60
N ILE A 228 -2.08 34.17 -23.63
CA ILE A 228 -3.14 33.32 -23.08
C ILE A 228 -4.00 34.18 -22.15
N CYS A 229 -5.15 34.64 -22.63
CA CYS A 229 -6.07 35.46 -21.84
C CYS A 229 -7.39 34.70 -21.68
N ILE A 230 -7.54 33.99 -20.56
CA ILE A 230 -8.81 33.33 -20.22
C ILE A 230 -9.67 34.33 -19.46
N ASN A 231 -10.76 34.78 -20.07
CA ASN A 231 -11.71 35.67 -19.38
C ASN A 231 -12.34 34.91 -18.20
N PRO A 232 -12.21 35.39 -16.94
CA PRO A 232 -12.76 34.73 -15.77
C PRO A 232 -14.28 34.50 -15.82
N LYS A 233 -15.00 35.30 -16.63
CA LYS A 233 -16.46 35.19 -16.83
C LYS A 233 -16.84 34.15 -17.88
N SER A 234 -15.90 33.65 -18.67
CA SER A 234 -16.18 32.66 -19.72
C SER A 234 -16.47 31.28 -19.12
N LYS A 235 -17.63 30.72 -19.44
CA LYS A 235 -17.97 29.34 -19.09
C LYS A 235 -17.11 28.38 -19.93
N LEU A 236 -16.02 27.89 -19.35
CA LEU A 236 -15.17 26.86 -19.96
C LEU A 236 -16.01 25.62 -20.26
N SER A 237 -16.15 25.31 -21.55
CA SER A 237 -16.99 24.22 -22.04
C SER A 237 -16.35 23.56 -23.26
N GLY A 238 -16.77 22.34 -23.58
CA GLY A 238 -16.30 21.63 -24.77
C GLY A 238 -16.60 22.37 -26.08
N GLU A 239 -17.73 23.07 -26.15
CA GLU A 239 -18.11 23.89 -27.31
C GLU A 239 -17.19 25.09 -27.49
N TRP A 240 -16.84 25.77 -26.38
CA TRP A 240 -15.90 26.87 -26.40
C TRP A 240 -14.50 26.41 -26.81
N ILE A 241 -14.01 25.28 -26.27
CA ILE A 241 -12.74 24.68 -26.69
C ILE A 241 -12.75 24.35 -28.18
N ALA A 242 -13.83 23.74 -28.69
CA ALA A 242 -13.96 23.45 -30.12
C ALA A 242 -14.04 24.72 -30.98
N LYS A 243 -14.57 25.83 -30.45
CA LYS A 243 -14.56 27.14 -31.13
C LYS A 243 -13.14 27.70 -31.23
N CYS A 244 -12.36 27.67 -30.14
CA CYS A 244 -10.96 28.10 -30.12
C CYS A 244 -10.12 27.31 -31.14
N ILE A 245 -10.22 25.98 -31.13
CA ILE A 245 -9.47 25.10 -32.05
C ILE A 245 -9.90 25.31 -33.51
N ARG A 246 -11.21 25.47 -33.77
CA ARG A 246 -11.69 25.83 -35.12
C ARG A 246 -11.19 27.20 -35.58
N GLY A 247 -11.14 28.18 -34.67
CA GLY A 247 -10.60 29.51 -34.93
C GLY A 247 -9.15 29.43 -35.39
N PHE A 248 -8.33 28.65 -34.67
CA PHE A 248 -6.97 28.34 -35.07
C PHE A 248 -6.89 27.66 -36.43
N LEU A 249 -7.60 26.54 -36.62
CA LEU A 249 -7.53 25.76 -37.86
C LEU A 249 -7.94 26.58 -39.09
N ARG A 250 -8.93 27.47 -38.97
CA ARG A 250 -9.31 28.41 -40.04
C ARG A 250 -8.20 29.41 -40.35
N ALA A 251 -7.57 29.97 -39.32
CA ALA A 251 -6.42 30.88 -39.49
C ALA A 251 -5.22 30.16 -40.12
N ALA A 252 -5.06 28.86 -39.85
CA ALA A 252 -4.06 27.98 -40.47
C ALA A 252 -4.47 27.45 -41.86
N GLY A 253 -5.57 27.92 -42.45
CA GLY A 253 -5.98 27.60 -43.82
C GLY A 253 -6.86 26.36 -44.00
N VAL A 254 -7.28 25.68 -42.92
CA VAL A 254 -8.18 24.52 -42.99
C VAL A 254 -9.62 24.98 -43.23
N ARG A 255 -10.30 24.38 -44.22
CA ARG A 255 -11.65 24.76 -44.67
C ARG A 255 -12.54 23.54 -44.92
N GLY A 256 -13.85 23.78 -45.03
CA GLY A 256 -14.83 22.76 -45.41
C GLY A 256 -14.90 21.59 -44.43
N ASP A 257 -15.05 20.38 -44.97
CA ASP A 257 -15.26 19.12 -44.23
C ASP A 257 -14.06 18.69 -43.37
N ASP A 258 -12.90 19.32 -43.56
CA ASP A 258 -11.72 19.11 -42.74
C ASP A 258 -11.78 19.82 -41.39
N LEU A 259 -12.66 20.80 -41.21
CA LEU A 259 -12.87 21.41 -39.90
C LEU A 259 -13.63 20.43 -38.98
N PRO A 260 -13.24 20.32 -37.70
CA PRO A 260 -13.95 19.47 -36.75
C PRO A 260 -15.37 20.02 -36.52
N THR A 261 -16.38 19.16 -36.58
CA THR A 261 -17.78 19.55 -36.32
C THR A 261 -18.01 19.94 -34.87
N GLY A 262 -17.30 19.29 -33.94
CA GLY A 262 -17.35 19.57 -32.51
C GLY A 262 -16.27 18.82 -31.72
N ILE A 263 -16.25 19.03 -30.41
CA ILE A 263 -15.22 18.47 -29.53
C ILE A 263 -15.21 16.94 -29.51
N ARG A 264 -16.38 16.30 -29.64
CA ARG A 264 -16.52 14.85 -29.62
C ARG A 264 -15.86 14.19 -30.84
N GLU A 265 -16.09 14.74 -32.04
CA GLU A 265 -15.39 14.28 -33.26
C GLU A 265 -13.89 14.52 -33.11
N LEU A 266 -13.48 15.70 -32.66
CA LEU A 266 -12.06 16.04 -32.49
C LEU A 266 -11.34 15.03 -31.59
N CYS A 267 -11.89 14.76 -30.39
CA CYS A 267 -11.35 13.78 -29.45
C CYS A 267 -11.31 12.36 -30.04
N ASP A 268 -12.38 11.91 -30.70
CA ASP A 268 -12.42 10.56 -31.29
C ASP A 268 -11.43 10.39 -32.44
N VAL A 269 -11.39 11.35 -33.37
CA VAL A 269 -10.51 11.31 -34.55
C VAL A 269 -9.05 11.37 -34.15
N ILE A 270 -8.67 12.28 -33.23
CA ILE A 270 -7.30 12.35 -32.70
C ILE A 270 -6.95 11.06 -31.96
N SER A 271 -7.89 10.44 -31.22
CA SER A 271 -7.61 9.21 -30.48
C SER A 271 -7.13 8.03 -31.35
N ILE A 272 -7.46 8.04 -32.65
CA ILE A 272 -7.03 7.00 -33.60
C ILE A 272 -5.50 6.86 -33.60
N GLN A 273 -4.75 7.98 -33.55
CA GLN A 273 -3.29 7.91 -33.55
C GLN A 273 -2.75 7.25 -32.29
N TYR A 274 -3.36 7.50 -31.13
CA TYR A 274 -2.99 6.91 -29.86
C TYR A 274 -3.29 5.40 -29.87
N GLU A 275 -4.47 5.02 -30.35
CA GLU A 275 -4.85 3.60 -30.48
C GLU A 275 -3.97 2.82 -31.46
N LEU A 276 -3.29 3.50 -32.40
CA LEU A 276 -2.30 2.90 -33.31
C LEU A 276 -0.87 2.90 -32.75
N ALA A 277 -0.54 3.86 -31.88
CA ALA A 277 0.82 4.10 -31.41
C ALA A 277 1.16 3.37 -30.10
N MET A 278 0.17 3.09 -29.24
CA MET A 278 0.40 2.53 -27.90
C MET A 278 -0.67 1.50 -27.52
N PRO A 279 -0.47 0.72 -26.43
CA PRO A 279 -1.48 -0.23 -25.97
C PRO A 279 -2.86 0.39 -25.75
N MET A 280 -3.91 -0.36 -26.06
CA MET A 280 -5.29 0.13 -26.04
C MET A 280 -5.71 0.74 -24.70
N PHE A 281 -5.28 0.15 -23.58
CA PHE A 281 -5.61 0.68 -22.26
C PHE A 281 -4.93 2.03 -21.97
N MET A 282 -3.76 2.30 -22.56
CA MET A 282 -3.08 3.61 -22.48
C MET A 282 -3.81 4.67 -23.30
N ALA A 283 -4.27 4.31 -24.51
CA ALA A 283 -5.14 5.18 -25.28
C ALA A 283 -6.49 5.42 -24.58
N ASP A 284 -7.00 4.45 -23.82
CA ASP A 284 -8.20 4.63 -23.00
C ASP A 284 -7.97 5.51 -21.77
N TYR A 285 -6.79 5.44 -21.17
CA TYR A 285 -6.36 6.37 -20.13
C TYR A 285 -6.37 7.81 -20.68
N SER A 286 -5.75 8.08 -21.85
CA SER A 286 -5.70 9.42 -22.46
C SER A 286 -7.09 9.99 -22.81
N LYS A 287 -8.05 9.12 -23.10
CA LYS A 287 -9.47 9.47 -23.32
C LYS A 287 -10.30 9.60 -22.05
N ARG A 288 -9.74 9.22 -20.89
CA ARG A 288 -10.43 9.19 -19.59
C ARG A 288 -11.65 8.25 -19.61
N ARG A 289 -11.50 7.04 -20.16
CA ARG A 289 -12.57 6.02 -20.22
C ARG A 289 -12.84 5.31 -18.89
N TYR A 290 -11.85 5.31 -18.01
CA TYR A 290 -11.94 4.83 -16.63
C TYR A 290 -11.32 5.89 -15.72
N LEU A 291 -11.72 5.89 -14.46
CA LEU A 291 -11.12 6.74 -13.43
C LEU A 291 -9.72 6.18 -13.11
N SER A 292 -8.74 7.07 -12.98
CA SER A 292 -7.38 6.70 -12.62
C SER A 292 -6.72 7.89 -11.93
N HIS A 293 -5.99 7.61 -10.86
CA HIS A 293 -5.36 8.64 -10.03
C HIS A 293 -3.85 8.57 -10.16
N SER A 294 -3.23 9.73 -10.38
CA SER A 294 -1.80 9.91 -10.24
C SER A 294 -1.37 9.84 -8.78
N LEU A 295 -0.08 9.61 -8.56
CA LEU A 295 0.52 9.57 -7.22
C LEU A 295 0.21 10.83 -6.40
N ARG A 296 -0.18 10.61 -5.14
CA ARG A 296 -0.41 11.70 -4.18
C ARG A 296 0.81 12.62 -4.08
N PRO A 297 0.63 13.92 -3.77
CA PRO A 297 1.73 14.86 -3.62
C PRO A 297 2.82 14.38 -2.65
N GLY A 298 2.43 13.71 -1.56
CA GLY A 298 3.37 13.12 -0.60
C GLY A 298 4.28 12.06 -1.22
N THR A 299 3.69 11.03 -1.84
CA THR A 299 4.41 9.96 -2.57
C THR A 299 5.27 10.52 -3.70
N TRP A 300 4.75 11.51 -4.43
CA TRP A 300 5.49 12.18 -5.50
C TRP A 300 6.70 12.95 -4.97
N SER A 301 6.57 13.60 -3.81
CA SER A 301 7.68 14.32 -3.17
C SER A 301 8.76 13.36 -2.68
N ARG A 302 8.38 12.19 -2.16
CA ARG A 302 9.34 11.12 -1.82
C ARG A 302 10.11 10.62 -3.04
N MET A 303 9.44 10.46 -4.18
CA MET A 303 10.08 10.15 -5.47
C MET A 303 11.08 11.23 -5.91
N GLN A 304 10.92 12.48 -5.45
CA GLN A 304 11.82 13.60 -5.70
C GLN A 304 13.02 13.66 -4.74
N GLY A 305 13.14 12.73 -3.79
CA GLY A 305 14.14 12.80 -2.72
C GLY A 305 13.84 13.89 -1.69
N ARG A 306 12.60 14.38 -1.61
CA ARG A 306 12.17 15.37 -0.61
C ARG A 306 11.52 14.62 0.55
N PRO A 307 12.13 14.61 1.75
CA PRO A 307 11.52 13.99 2.92
C PRO A 307 10.22 14.71 3.27
N LEU A 308 9.20 13.94 3.67
CA LEU A 308 8.00 14.51 4.24
C LEU A 308 8.31 14.94 5.67
N HIS A 309 8.51 16.23 5.90
CA HIS A 309 8.47 16.77 7.26
C HIS A 309 7.01 16.80 7.69
N THR A 310 6.73 16.19 8.85
CA THR A 310 5.42 16.19 9.51
C THR A 310 4.99 17.63 9.80
N ASN A 311 4.34 18.27 8.84
CA ASN A 311 3.33 19.27 9.11
C ASN A 311 2.00 18.50 9.12
N GLU A 312 1.41 18.37 10.31
CA GLU A 312 0.14 17.70 10.60
C GLU A 312 -1.10 18.33 9.91
N ASP A 313 -0.92 19.13 8.86
CA ASP A 313 -1.95 20.04 8.36
C ASP A 313 -2.43 19.78 6.93
N THR A 314 -1.79 18.94 6.11
CA THR A 314 -2.32 18.65 4.76
C THR A 314 -3.35 17.51 4.68
N ASP A 315 -3.52 16.72 5.74
CA ASP A 315 -4.63 15.75 5.84
C ASP A 315 -5.86 16.33 6.59
N LYS A 316 -5.81 17.62 6.98
CA LYS A 316 -6.89 18.36 7.64
C LYS A 316 -7.67 19.31 6.72
N GLU A 317 -7.43 19.32 5.41
CA GLU A 317 -8.47 19.79 4.48
C GLU A 317 -9.55 18.70 4.39
N GLY A 318 -10.37 18.65 5.43
CA GLY A 318 -11.59 17.87 5.42
C GLY A 318 -12.38 18.25 4.17
N LEU A 319 -12.69 17.24 3.35
CA LEU A 319 -13.66 17.35 2.27
C LEU A 319 -14.86 18.16 2.78
N GLN A 320 -15.09 19.33 2.19
CA GLN A 320 -16.32 20.07 2.42
C GLN A 320 -17.49 19.26 1.82
N LEU A 321 -18.06 18.39 2.66
CA LEU A 321 -19.19 17.52 2.32
C LEU A 321 -20.46 18.32 1.95
N ALA A 322 -20.50 19.63 2.21
CA ALA A 322 -21.60 20.51 1.83
C ALA A 322 -21.91 20.49 0.32
N GLY A 323 -20.90 20.24 -0.54
CA GLY A 323 -21.11 20.13 -2.00
C GLY A 323 -21.85 18.86 -2.43
N TRP A 324 -21.97 17.87 -1.54
CA TRP A 324 -22.45 16.51 -1.85
C TRP A 324 -23.94 16.30 -1.51
N GLU A 325 -24.61 17.34 -0.99
CA GLU A 325 -26.02 17.30 -0.57
C GLU A 325 -27.03 17.29 -1.74
N LYS A 326 -26.58 17.47 -2.99
CA LYS A 326 -27.46 17.51 -4.18
C LYS A 326 -27.44 16.18 -4.94
N TYR A 327 -28.36 15.29 -4.60
CA TYR A 327 -28.55 14.01 -5.27
C TYR A 327 -29.30 14.16 -6.62
N PRO A 328 -28.83 13.51 -7.71
CA PRO A 328 -29.64 13.35 -8.92
C PRO A 328 -30.76 12.31 -8.69
N SER A 329 -31.97 12.65 -9.10
CA SER A 329 -33.14 11.74 -9.09
C SER A 329 -32.94 10.61 -10.11
N VAL A 330 -32.98 9.36 -9.64
CA VAL A 330 -32.96 8.16 -10.50
C VAL A 330 -34.36 7.56 -10.46
N GLU A 331 -34.97 7.36 -11.62
CA GLU A 331 -36.26 6.66 -11.76
C GLU A 331 -36.17 5.23 -11.21
N GLU A 332 -37.16 4.83 -10.43
CA GLU A 332 -37.19 3.55 -9.70
C GLU A 332 -37.56 2.38 -10.62
N PRO A 333 -36.72 1.34 -10.76
CA PRO A 333 -37.17 0.05 -11.23
C PRO A 333 -37.94 -0.65 -10.09
N GLN A 334 -39.09 -1.23 -10.42
CA GLN A 334 -39.87 -2.07 -9.51
C GLN A 334 -39.08 -3.35 -9.23
N THR A 335 -38.63 -3.57 -7.99
CA THR A 335 -38.00 -4.81 -7.57
C THR A 335 -39.01 -5.70 -6.87
N GLU A 336 -39.16 -6.93 -7.35
CA GLU A 336 -39.93 -8.01 -6.72
C GLU A 336 -39.34 -8.37 -5.34
N GLU A 337 -40.23 -8.60 -4.37
CA GLU A 337 -39.91 -8.85 -2.96
C GLU A 337 -39.63 -10.34 -2.72
N SER A 338 -38.47 -10.67 -2.12
CA SER A 338 -38.24 -11.96 -1.49
C SER A 338 -38.53 -11.87 0.01
N THR A 339 -39.38 -12.78 0.47
CA THR A 339 -39.94 -12.91 1.82
C THR A 339 -39.03 -13.71 2.76
N GLU A 340 -38.66 -13.07 3.88
CA GLU A 340 -38.56 -13.56 5.27
C GLU A 340 -37.61 -12.62 6.03
N ALA A 341 -38.17 -11.59 6.67
CA ALA A 341 -37.40 -10.59 7.41
C ALA A 341 -37.54 -10.81 8.92
N ALA A 342 -36.42 -10.78 9.64
CA ALA A 342 -36.39 -10.84 11.10
C ALA A 342 -37.30 -9.77 11.74
N GLU A 343 -37.90 -10.12 12.87
CA GLU A 343 -38.98 -9.39 13.55
C GLU A 343 -38.68 -7.88 13.74
N GLY A 344 -37.43 -7.52 14.03
CA GLY A 344 -36.98 -6.13 14.18
C GLY A 344 -37.05 -5.28 12.90
N PHE A 345 -36.79 -5.87 11.73
CA PHE A 345 -36.86 -5.16 10.44
C PHE A 345 -38.29 -4.94 9.99
N SER A 346 -39.15 -5.93 10.23
CA SER A 346 -40.59 -5.86 9.96
C SER A 346 -41.24 -4.70 10.73
N LEU A 347 -40.83 -4.47 11.99
CA LEU A 347 -41.30 -3.35 12.81
C LEU A 347 -40.86 -1.97 12.29
N LEU A 348 -39.58 -1.82 11.89
CA LEU A 348 -39.07 -0.59 11.30
C LEU A 348 -39.76 -0.29 9.95
N ARG A 349 -39.98 -1.33 9.14
CA ARG A 349 -40.65 -1.22 7.85
C ARG A 349 -42.13 -0.90 7.99
N ALA A 350 -42.81 -1.44 9.02
CA ALA A 350 -44.20 -1.15 9.33
C ALA A 350 -44.42 0.31 9.75
N ALA A 351 -43.48 0.87 10.53
CA ALA A 351 -43.50 2.28 10.90
C ALA A 351 -43.39 3.25 9.69
N LEU A 352 -42.94 2.74 8.54
CA LEU A 352 -42.76 3.48 7.28
C LEU A 352 -43.81 3.12 6.20
N GLN A 353 -44.95 2.50 6.56
CA GLN A 353 -46.15 2.41 5.70
C GLN A 353 -46.57 3.80 5.20
N PRO A 354 -47.42 3.95 4.16
CA PRO A 354 -47.82 5.27 3.66
C PRO A 354 -48.53 6.10 4.75
N SER A 355 -47.71 6.85 5.48
CA SER A 355 -48.05 7.70 6.60
C SER A 355 -47.31 9.04 6.43
N GLN A 356 -47.85 10.09 7.04
CA GLN A 356 -47.18 11.39 7.16
C GLN A 356 -45.83 11.21 7.88
N VAL A 357 -44.82 12.01 7.51
CA VAL A 357 -43.47 11.95 8.09
C VAL A 357 -43.51 12.05 9.62
N GLU A 358 -44.36 12.92 10.15
CA GLU A 358 -44.53 13.13 11.60
C GLU A 358 -45.03 11.87 12.33
N SER A 359 -45.96 11.13 11.72
CA SER A 359 -46.46 9.87 12.28
C SER A 359 -45.39 8.79 12.28
N ALA A 360 -44.61 8.68 11.19
CA ALA A 360 -43.53 7.70 11.09
C ALA A 360 -42.43 7.98 12.14
N VAL A 361 -42.05 9.25 12.30
CA VAL A 361 -41.08 9.69 13.31
C VAL A 361 -41.56 9.35 14.72
N ARG A 362 -42.84 9.63 15.04
CA ARG A 362 -43.43 9.32 16.34
C ARG A 362 -43.35 7.83 16.65
N THR A 363 -43.79 6.98 15.73
CA THR A 363 -43.77 5.52 15.89
C THR A 363 -42.33 4.99 16.07
N LEU A 364 -41.37 5.49 15.29
CA LEU A 364 -39.97 5.09 15.40
C LEU A 364 -39.36 5.49 16.75
N LYS A 365 -39.72 6.66 17.31
CA LYS A 365 -39.25 7.09 18.65
C LYS A 365 -39.90 6.30 19.78
N GLU A 366 -41.18 5.98 19.66
CA GLU A 366 -41.91 5.13 20.63
C GLU A 366 -41.31 3.72 20.64
N GLN A 367 -41.02 3.13 19.47
CA GLN A 367 -40.35 1.83 19.34
C GLN A 367 -38.94 1.80 19.95
N ALA A 368 -38.23 2.92 19.97
CA ALA A 368 -36.92 3.02 20.61
C ALA A 368 -37.00 2.96 22.15
N SER A 369 -38.15 3.31 22.72
CA SER A 369 -38.37 3.31 24.17
C SER A 369 -38.92 1.98 24.69
N SER A 370 -39.54 1.17 23.83
CA SER A 370 -40.24 -0.07 24.21
C SER A 370 -39.43 -1.36 23.97
N ASN A 371 -38.43 -1.33 23.09
CA ASN A 371 -37.61 -2.51 22.79
C ASN A 371 -36.30 -2.48 23.60
N GLY A 372 -36.06 -3.48 24.45
CA GLY A 372 -34.79 -3.72 25.15
C GLY A 372 -33.62 -4.14 24.23
N LEU A 373 -33.55 -3.58 23.02
CA LEU A 373 -32.46 -3.79 22.08
C LEU A 373 -31.18 -3.15 22.63
N LYS A 374 -30.06 -3.89 22.56
CA LYS A 374 -28.73 -3.34 22.89
C LYS A 374 -28.50 -2.06 22.08
N GLN A 375 -27.99 -1.01 22.74
CA GLN A 375 -27.85 0.34 22.16
C GLN A 375 -27.09 0.38 20.82
N HIS A 376 -26.23 -0.61 20.55
CA HIS A 376 -25.37 -0.70 19.36
C HIS A 376 -25.77 -1.80 18.37
N SER A 377 -26.97 -2.39 18.51
CA SER A 377 -27.46 -3.36 17.54
C SER A 377 -27.73 -2.72 16.17
N LEU A 378 -27.61 -3.51 15.10
CA LEU A 378 -27.88 -3.08 13.72
C LEU A 378 -29.26 -2.43 13.56
N GLU A 379 -30.30 -2.97 14.20
CA GLU A 379 -31.67 -2.47 14.13
C GLU A 379 -31.80 -1.07 14.75
N ASN A 380 -31.11 -0.82 15.87
CA ASN A 380 -31.09 0.49 16.52
C ASN A 380 -30.31 1.52 15.70
N LEU A 381 -29.18 1.12 15.11
CA LEU A 381 -28.39 2.00 14.24
C LEU A 381 -29.13 2.37 12.95
N LEU A 382 -29.79 1.39 12.31
CA LEU A 382 -30.65 1.64 11.15
C LEU A 382 -31.84 2.54 11.51
N ARG A 383 -32.45 2.36 12.68
CA ARG A 383 -33.53 3.24 13.17
C ARG A 383 -33.04 4.69 13.31
N SER A 384 -31.91 4.88 14.00
CA SER A 384 -31.32 6.21 14.21
C SER A 384 -30.96 6.88 12.89
N TRP A 385 -30.43 6.10 11.94
CA TRP A 385 -30.14 6.60 10.60
C TRP A 385 -31.41 7.05 9.86
N ILE A 386 -32.45 6.22 9.85
CA ILE A 386 -33.73 6.58 9.22
C ILE A 386 -34.37 7.82 9.88
N LEU A 387 -34.32 7.93 11.21
CA LEU A 387 -34.78 9.12 11.93
C LEU A 387 -34.01 10.37 11.49
N SER A 388 -32.70 10.29 11.28
CA SER A 388 -31.88 11.41 10.79
C SER A 388 -32.26 11.86 9.38
N LEU A 389 -32.73 10.95 8.53
CA LEU A 389 -33.15 11.27 7.16
C LEU A 389 -34.55 11.89 7.11
N LEU A 390 -35.43 11.49 8.03
CA LEU A 390 -36.79 12.02 8.18
C LEU A 390 -36.81 13.37 8.93
N GLN A 391 -35.83 13.60 9.81
CA GLN A 391 -35.66 14.85 10.57
C GLN A 391 -34.23 15.40 10.43
N PRO A 392 -33.86 15.95 9.24
CA PRO A 392 -32.52 16.49 9.03
C PRO A 392 -32.27 17.77 9.86
N GLU A 393 -31.00 18.04 10.15
CA GLU A 393 -30.55 19.29 10.77
C GLU A 393 -30.78 20.50 9.83
N LYS A 394 -30.77 21.73 10.39
CA LYS A 394 -31.11 22.97 9.68
C LYS A 394 -30.33 23.11 8.35
N GLY A 395 -31.05 23.16 7.23
CA GLY A 395 -30.50 23.41 5.88
C GLY A 395 -30.83 22.35 4.83
N SER A 396 -31.18 21.13 5.25
CA SER A 396 -31.49 20.00 4.35
C SER A 396 -33.00 19.67 4.30
N LYS A 397 -33.49 19.18 3.15
CA LYS A 397 -34.90 18.74 2.99
C LYS A 397 -35.09 17.31 3.51
N ALA A 398 -36.13 17.09 4.31
CA ALA A 398 -36.53 15.75 4.77
C ALA A 398 -36.93 14.86 3.57
N ILE A 399 -36.55 13.59 3.62
CA ILE A 399 -36.94 12.61 2.59
C ILE A 399 -38.37 12.11 2.81
N LYS A 400 -38.99 11.59 1.74
CA LYS A 400 -40.32 10.96 1.84
C LYS A 400 -40.23 9.62 2.58
N THR A 401 -41.29 9.25 3.29
CA THR A 401 -41.43 7.94 3.97
C THR A 401 -41.25 6.77 3.00
N SER A 402 -41.72 6.90 1.76
CA SER A 402 -41.51 5.91 0.69
C SER A 402 -40.01 5.71 0.34
N THR A 403 -39.22 6.79 0.32
CA THR A 403 -37.77 6.72 0.06
C THR A 403 -37.04 6.07 1.22
N ALA A 404 -37.36 6.47 2.46
CA ALA A 404 -36.81 5.86 3.68
C ALA A 404 -37.10 4.34 3.74
N ARG A 405 -38.35 3.96 3.42
CA ARG A 405 -38.75 2.56 3.28
C ARG A 405 -37.96 1.85 2.20
N SER A 406 -37.78 2.46 1.03
CA SER A 406 -36.98 1.85 -0.04
C SER A 406 -35.53 1.62 0.40
N TYR A 407 -34.91 2.54 1.15
CA TYR A 407 -33.54 2.34 1.64
C TYR A 407 -33.46 1.16 2.59
N LEU A 408 -34.38 1.10 3.56
CA LEU A 408 -34.46 0.00 4.50
C LEU A 408 -34.70 -1.35 3.80
N SER A 409 -35.59 -1.41 2.80
CA SER A 409 -35.83 -2.64 2.02
C SER A 409 -34.62 -3.06 1.18
N VAL A 410 -33.76 -2.13 0.78
CA VAL A 410 -32.60 -2.40 -0.10
C VAL A 410 -31.43 -2.99 0.69
N ILE A 411 -31.10 -2.45 1.86
CA ILE A 411 -29.95 -2.90 2.66
C ILE A 411 -30.33 -3.73 3.90
N GLY A 412 -31.57 -3.61 4.40
CA GLY A 412 -31.96 -4.11 5.73
C GLY A 412 -31.82 -5.63 5.89
N CYS A 413 -32.53 -6.43 5.09
CA CYS A 413 -32.46 -7.90 5.20
C CYS A 413 -31.03 -8.41 4.96
N ARG A 414 -30.34 -7.84 3.99
CA ARG A 414 -28.98 -8.26 3.62
C ARG A 414 -27.96 -7.94 4.70
N LEU A 415 -28.04 -6.76 5.32
CA LEU A 415 -27.17 -6.43 6.45
C LEU A 415 -27.48 -7.30 7.67
N HIS A 416 -28.74 -7.66 7.87
CA HIS A 416 -29.10 -8.58 8.95
C HIS A 416 -28.43 -9.95 8.77
N GLU A 417 -28.51 -10.54 7.59
CA GLU A 417 -27.88 -11.84 7.30
C GLU A 417 -26.37 -11.84 7.54
N VAL A 418 -25.69 -10.72 7.30
CA VAL A 418 -24.22 -10.62 7.39
C VAL A 418 -23.73 -10.14 8.76
N LEU A 419 -24.49 -9.27 9.44
CA LEU A 419 -24.05 -8.56 10.65
C LEU A 419 -24.98 -8.75 11.86
N SER A 420 -25.95 -9.68 11.81
CA SER A 420 -26.82 -9.95 12.96
C SER A 420 -26.01 -10.43 14.17
N GLY A 421 -26.25 -9.84 15.34
CA GLY A 421 -25.63 -10.26 16.59
C GLY A 421 -24.25 -9.66 16.87
N GLU A 422 -23.64 -9.01 15.89
CA GLU A 422 -22.38 -8.28 16.04
C GLU A 422 -22.60 -6.89 16.69
N ASP A 423 -21.62 -6.42 17.45
CA ASP A 423 -21.56 -5.02 17.88
C ASP A 423 -20.86 -4.19 16.80
N LEU A 424 -21.65 -3.49 15.98
CA LEU A 424 -21.15 -2.71 14.85
C LEU A 424 -20.12 -1.65 15.26
N LEU A 425 -20.13 -1.15 16.49
CA LEU A 425 -19.15 -0.16 16.93
C LEU A 425 -17.79 -0.78 17.27
N SER A 426 -17.74 -2.10 17.47
CA SER A 426 -16.52 -2.86 17.75
C SER A 426 -15.84 -3.40 16.50
N LEU A 427 -16.56 -3.41 15.37
CA LEU A 427 -16.04 -3.90 14.10
C LEU A 427 -14.90 -3.01 13.59
N SER A 428 -13.81 -3.68 13.20
CA SER A 428 -12.70 -3.08 12.50
C SER A 428 -13.07 -2.68 11.07
N ARG A 429 -12.20 -1.86 10.46
CA ARG A 429 -12.35 -1.44 9.06
C ARG A 429 -12.52 -2.65 8.15
N ASP A 430 -11.65 -3.66 8.32
CA ASP A 430 -11.59 -4.81 7.42
C ASP A 430 -12.87 -5.66 7.52
N GLU A 431 -13.48 -5.75 8.70
CA GLU A 431 -14.74 -6.49 8.92
C GLU A 431 -15.94 -5.79 8.26
N PHE A 432 -16.01 -4.45 8.34
CA PHE A 432 -17.02 -3.70 7.58
C PHE A 432 -16.83 -3.84 6.06
N GLU A 433 -15.58 -3.74 5.59
CA GLU A 433 -15.25 -3.90 4.18
C GLU A 433 -15.61 -5.31 3.68
N GLU A 434 -15.33 -6.35 4.46
CA GLU A 434 -15.70 -7.73 4.14
C GLU A 434 -17.22 -7.91 4.10
N ALA A 435 -17.94 -7.41 5.11
CA ALA A 435 -19.38 -7.53 5.18
C ALA A 435 -20.10 -6.86 4.00
N TYR A 436 -19.68 -5.65 3.63
CA TYR A 436 -20.26 -4.94 2.48
C TYR A 436 -19.85 -5.54 1.14
N THR A 437 -18.62 -6.06 1.02
CA THR A 437 -18.19 -6.77 -0.19
C THR A 437 -19.03 -8.03 -0.40
N LEU A 438 -19.20 -8.84 0.65
CA LEU A 438 -20.01 -10.07 0.62
C LEU A 438 -21.44 -9.76 0.17
N LEU A 439 -22.04 -8.73 0.76
CA LEU A 439 -23.39 -8.27 0.43
C LEU A 439 -23.53 -7.88 -1.04
N LEU A 440 -22.55 -7.18 -1.60
CA LEU A 440 -22.57 -6.73 -2.99
C LEU A 440 -22.28 -7.85 -3.99
N ASP A 441 -21.46 -8.84 -3.61
CA ASP A 441 -21.10 -9.97 -4.46
C ASP A 441 -22.28 -10.91 -4.72
N ASP A 442 -23.22 -11.01 -3.79
CA ASP A 442 -24.48 -11.79 -3.96
C ASP A 442 -25.51 -11.10 -4.88
N ILE A 443 -25.19 -9.94 -5.47
CA ILE A 443 -26.11 -9.20 -6.36
C ILE A 443 -25.66 -9.27 -7.82
N ASP A 444 -26.40 -10.06 -8.62
CA ASP A 444 -26.19 -10.22 -10.06
C ASP A 444 -26.59 -8.99 -10.90
N SER A 445 -27.58 -8.23 -10.45
CA SER A 445 -28.08 -7.05 -11.19
C SER A 445 -27.18 -5.84 -10.97
N LYS A 446 -26.51 -5.38 -12.03
CA LYS A 446 -25.67 -4.16 -12.00
C LYS A 446 -26.41 -2.92 -11.49
N GLY A 447 -27.69 -2.77 -11.85
CA GLY A 447 -28.53 -1.65 -11.41
C GLY A 447 -28.85 -1.70 -9.92
N LEU A 448 -29.24 -2.89 -9.42
CA LEU A 448 -29.52 -3.11 -8.01
C LEU A 448 -28.24 -3.00 -7.17
N ARG A 449 -27.13 -3.58 -7.62
CA ARG A 449 -25.80 -3.49 -6.98
C ARG A 449 -25.38 -2.05 -6.79
N LYS A 450 -25.56 -1.19 -7.80
CA LYS A 450 -25.32 0.26 -7.70
C LYS A 450 -26.24 0.95 -6.68
N LYS A 451 -27.53 0.59 -6.65
CA LYS A 451 -28.49 1.14 -5.66
C LYS A 451 -28.08 0.75 -4.24
N VAL A 452 -27.76 -0.52 -4.01
CA VAL A 452 -27.33 -1.06 -2.72
C VAL A 452 -26.03 -0.40 -2.26
N ALA A 453 -25.00 -0.33 -3.11
CA ALA A 453 -23.73 0.33 -2.82
C ALA A 453 -23.92 1.79 -2.38
N ARG A 454 -24.78 2.55 -3.07
CA ARG A 454 -25.09 3.93 -2.70
C ARG A 454 -25.76 4.05 -1.34
N VAL A 455 -26.69 3.15 -1.03
CA VAL A 455 -27.45 3.18 0.24
C VAL A 455 -26.55 2.72 1.40
N LEU A 456 -25.65 1.75 1.18
CA LEU A 456 -24.60 1.36 2.14
C LEU A 456 -23.63 2.51 2.43
N TYR A 457 -23.21 3.25 1.41
CA TYR A 457 -22.38 4.45 1.57
C TYR A 457 -23.04 5.46 2.52
N GLN A 458 -24.31 5.80 2.27
CA GLN A 458 -25.04 6.76 3.11
C GLN A 458 -25.21 6.29 4.56
N PHE A 459 -25.45 4.99 4.76
CA PHE A 459 -25.55 4.41 6.09
C PHE A 459 -24.21 4.47 6.83
N HIS A 460 -23.12 4.08 6.18
CA HIS A 460 -21.81 4.03 6.83
C HIS A 460 -21.25 5.45 7.11
N VAL A 461 -21.46 6.43 6.22
CA VAL A 461 -21.14 7.84 6.50
C VAL A 461 -21.89 8.36 7.73
N PHE A 462 -23.15 7.94 7.91
CA PHE A 462 -23.91 8.27 9.12
C PHE A 462 -23.28 7.65 10.38
N LEU A 463 -22.83 6.40 10.31
CA LEU A 463 -22.11 5.74 11.41
C LEU A 463 -20.79 6.45 11.75
N GLU A 464 -20.00 6.85 10.76
CA GLU A 464 -18.78 7.63 10.97
C GLU A 464 -19.10 8.95 11.69
N LYS A 465 -20.10 9.70 11.20
CA LYS A 465 -20.43 11.03 11.70
C LYS A 465 -20.96 11.02 13.13
N TYR A 466 -21.87 10.10 13.45
CA TYR A 466 -22.61 10.15 14.72
C TYR A 466 -22.16 9.10 15.74
N TYR A 467 -21.44 8.05 15.32
CA TYR A 467 -21.02 6.95 16.18
C TYR A 467 -19.51 6.68 16.14
N GLN A 468 -18.71 7.53 15.48
CA GLN A 468 -17.25 7.42 15.39
C GLN A 468 -16.75 6.07 14.89
N VAL A 469 -17.55 5.37 14.07
CA VAL A 469 -17.14 4.13 13.43
C VAL A 469 -15.95 4.40 12.52
N VAL A 470 -15.04 3.42 12.43
CA VAL A 470 -13.85 3.52 11.59
C VAL A 470 -14.23 3.63 10.11
N ARG A 471 -13.72 4.66 9.45
CA ARG A 471 -13.94 4.87 8.02
C ARG A 471 -13.41 3.73 7.17
N ILE A 472 -14.23 3.23 6.24
CA ILE A 472 -13.86 2.22 5.23
C ILE A 472 -13.35 2.82 3.92
N ASP A 473 -12.68 1.99 3.12
CA ASP A 473 -12.45 2.31 1.70
C ASP A 473 -13.73 2.07 0.89
N TYR A 474 -14.56 3.12 0.83
CA TYR A 474 -15.83 3.13 0.11
C TYR A 474 -15.72 2.71 -1.35
N HIS A 475 -14.64 3.06 -2.04
CA HIS A 475 -14.57 2.79 -3.47
C HIS A 475 -14.15 1.34 -3.73
N SER A 476 -13.16 0.81 -3.02
CA SER A 476 -12.76 -0.60 -3.19
C SER A 476 -13.81 -1.57 -2.65
N THR A 477 -14.63 -1.13 -1.70
CA THR A 477 -15.69 -1.93 -1.08
C THR A 477 -17.04 -1.81 -1.80
N LEU A 478 -17.47 -0.59 -2.13
CA LEU A 478 -18.81 -0.32 -2.70
C LEU A 478 -18.79 -0.04 -4.22
N GLY A 479 -17.61 0.19 -4.81
CA GLY A 479 -17.42 0.43 -6.24
C GLY A 479 -17.54 1.90 -6.69
N ALA A 480 -17.12 2.18 -7.92
CA ALA A 480 -16.98 3.52 -8.51
C ALA A 480 -18.27 4.36 -8.60
N PHE A 481 -19.43 3.72 -8.44
CA PHE A 481 -20.72 4.29 -8.79
C PHE A 481 -21.48 4.90 -7.60
N SER A 482 -21.02 4.70 -6.36
CA SER A 482 -21.68 5.16 -5.12
C SER A 482 -21.14 6.48 -4.59
N ALA A 483 -19.85 6.76 -4.78
CA ALA A 483 -19.16 8.00 -4.47
C ALA A 483 -17.74 7.93 -5.05
N PRO A 484 -17.23 8.96 -5.76
CA PRO A 484 -15.80 9.07 -6.01
C PRO A 484 -15.11 9.38 -4.69
N ALA A 485 -14.77 8.35 -3.92
CA ALA A 485 -13.88 8.51 -2.78
C ALA A 485 -12.44 8.70 -3.30
N PRO A 486 -11.61 9.56 -2.66
CA PRO A 486 -10.25 9.77 -3.08
C PRO A 486 -9.47 8.44 -3.03
N VAL A 487 -9.06 7.93 -4.18
CA VAL A 487 -8.23 6.72 -4.26
C VAL A 487 -6.91 6.99 -3.53
N ASP A 488 -6.51 6.04 -2.67
CA ASP A 488 -5.27 6.11 -1.90
C ASP A 488 -4.07 5.77 -2.79
N ALA A 489 -3.74 6.69 -3.69
CA ALA A 489 -2.66 6.57 -4.67
C ALA A 489 -1.27 6.77 -4.02
N ASN A 490 -0.99 5.97 -2.98
CA ASN A 490 0.24 5.97 -2.22
C ASN A 490 1.03 4.69 -2.49
N LEU A 491 2.31 4.83 -2.84
CA LEU A 491 3.20 3.73 -3.21
C LEU A 491 4.46 3.74 -2.35
N ILE A 492 5.13 2.59 -2.27
CA ILE A 492 6.45 2.41 -1.70
C ILE A 492 7.41 2.10 -2.86
N TRP A 493 8.48 2.87 -2.97
CA TRP A 493 9.52 2.68 -3.97
C TRP A 493 10.47 1.54 -3.58
N VAL A 494 11.21 0.98 -4.53
CA VAL A 494 12.13 -0.15 -4.26
C VAL A 494 13.16 0.24 -3.20
N ASP A 495 13.74 1.43 -3.31
CA ASP A 495 14.73 1.97 -2.39
C ASP A 495 14.19 2.03 -0.96
N GLU A 496 12.96 2.52 -0.78
CA GLU A 496 12.30 2.59 0.53
C GLU A 496 11.94 1.21 1.08
N TYR A 497 11.59 0.26 0.22
CA TYR A 497 11.36 -1.13 0.62
C TYR A 497 12.64 -1.77 1.18
N LEU A 498 13.80 -1.51 0.56
CA LEU A 498 15.09 -1.99 1.08
C LEU A 498 15.42 -1.33 2.41
N GLU A 499 15.24 -0.01 2.53
CA GLU A 499 15.42 0.71 3.81
C GLU A 499 14.48 0.18 4.91
N MET A 500 13.25 -0.23 4.57
CA MET A 500 12.34 -0.88 5.53
C MET A 500 12.84 -2.24 5.99
N LEU A 501 13.45 -3.05 5.11
CA LEU A 501 14.06 -4.31 5.52
C LEU A 501 15.18 -4.05 6.53
N ASP A 502 16.04 -3.06 6.27
CA ASP A 502 17.12 -2.67 7.18
C ASP A 502 16.61 -2.15 8.52
N ALA A 503 15.57 -1.30 8.49
CA ALA A 503 14.92 -0.79 9.70
C ALA A 503 14.31 -1.92 10.56
N ILE A 504 13.76 -2.96 9.93
CA ILE A 504 13.25 -4.15 10.65
C ILE A 504 14.41 -4.98 11.21
N ALA A 505 15.51 -5.15 10.46
CA ALA A 505 16.70 -5.86 10.92
C ALA A 505 17.30 -5.23 12.18
N GLN A 506 17.31 -3.90 12.25
CA GLN A 506 17.86 -3.12 13.36
C GLN A 506 16.85 -2.91 14.51
N SER A 507 15.65 -3.48 14.42
CA SER A 507 14.60 -3.29 15.42
C SER A 507 14.83 -4.13 16.68
N ASN A 508 14.16 -3.74 17.78
CA ASN A 508 14.17 -4.52 19.02
C ASN A 508 13.37 -5.84 18.94
N LEU A 509 12.90 -6.26 17.76
CA LEU A 509 12.19 -7.53 17.59
C LEU A 509 13.01 -8.73 18.05
N ILE A 510 14.33 -8.65 17.88
CA ILE A 510 15.28 -9.68 18.31
C ILE A 510 15.22 -9.93 19.83
N GLU A 511 14.84 -8.91 20.61
CA GLU A 511 14.65 -9.01 22.06
C GLU A 511 13.39 -9.80 22.43
N MET A 512 12.42 -9.91 21.50
CA MET A 512 11.25 -10.78 21.70
C MET A 512 11.56 -12.23 21.35
N HIS A 513 12.10 -12.45 20.15
CA HIS A 513 12.58 -13.74 19.64
C HIS A 513 13.40 -13.52 18.36
N PRO A 514 14.51 -14.25 18.11
CA PRO A 514 15.33 -14.09 16.91
C PRO A 514 14.51 -14.19 15.61
N ASP A 515 13.63 -15.19 15.53
CA ASP A 515 12.80 -15.43 14.35
C ASP A 515 11.81 -14.31 14.02
N MET A 516 11.48 -13.41 14.96
CA MET A 516 10.51 -12.35 14.69
C MET A 516 11.00 -11.36 13.64
N VAL A 517 12.31 -11.11 13.57
CA VAL A 517 12.91 -10.25 12.54
C VAL A 517 12.71 -10.87 11.16
N ASP A 518 13.07 -12.14 11.02
CA ASP A 518 12.96 -12.88 9.76
C ASP A 518 11.50 -13.01 9.30
N ILE A 519 10.59 -13.36 10.21
CA ILE A 519 9.15 -13.44 9.93
C ILE A 519 8.61 -12.08 9.45
N THR A 520 8.98 -10.99 10.12
CA THR A 520 8.49 -9.64 9.78
C THR A 520 9.02 -9.19 8.42
N GLN A 521 10.32 -9.40 8.14
CA GLN A 521 10.90 -9.11 6.82
C GLN A 521 10.25 -9.95 5.72
N LEU A 522 10.04 -11.25 5.94
CA LEU A 522 9.39 -12.12 4.94
C LEU A 522 7.93 -11.71 4.67
N ILE A 523 7.18 -11.29 5.68
CA ILE A 523 5.80 -10.77 5.50
C ILE A 523 5.80 -9.45 4.73
N LEU A 524 6.80 -8.57 4.95
CA LEU A 524 7.01 -7.35 4.17
C LEU A 524 7.32 -7.70 2.71
N THR A 525 8.31 -8.57 2.47
CA THR A 525 8.72 -9.04 1.13
C THR A 525 7.55 -9.65 0.37
N LEU A 526 6.77 -10.54 1.00
CA LEU A 526 5.61 -11.16 0.34
C LEU A 526 4.49 -10.13 0.06
N GLY A 527 4.29 -9.14 0.94
CA GLY A 527 3.37 -8.04 0.67
C GLY A 527 3.81 -7.21 -0.52
N TYR A 528 5.09 -6.84 -0.57
CA TYR A 528 5.67 -5.93 -1.56
C TYR A 528 5.92 -6.59 -2.93
N ARG A 529 6.58 -7.75 -2.95
CA ARG A 529 6.97 -8.49 -4.15
C ARG A 529 5.83 -9.31 -4.75
N CYS A 530 4.87 -9.76 -3.93
CA CYS A 530 3.80 -10.65 -4.38
C CYS A 530 2.40 -10.04 -4.26
N GLY A 531 2.26 -8.83 -3.72
CA GLY A 531 0.98 -8.14 -3.57
C GLY A 531 -0.03 -8.90 -2.71
N LEU A 532 0.45 -9.70 -1.74
CA LEU A 532 -0.44 -10.45 -0.85
C LEU A 532 -1.25 -9.51 0.04
N ARG A 533 -2.51 -9.87 0.30
CA ARG A 533 -3.30 -9.22 1.36
C ARG A 533 -2.73 -9.61 2.73
N ARG A 534 -3.02 -8.78 3.75
CA ARG A 534 -2.60 -8.94 5.14
C ARG A 534 -2.66 -10.40 5.63
N MET A 535 -3.85 -10.99 5.57
CA MET A 535 -4.10 -12.36 6.01
C MET A 535 -3.66 -13.42 5.00
N GLU A 536 -3.52 -13.07 3.72
CA GLU A 536 -2.92 -13.98 2.72
C GLU A 536 -1.44 -14.20 3.03
N ALA A 537 -0.72 -13.17 3.48
CA ALA A 537 0.68 -13.27 3.88
C ALA A 537 0.85 -13.94 5.25
N LEU A 538 0.15 -13.48 6.28
CA LEU A 538 0.35 -13.96 7.66
C LEU A 538 0.00 -15.45 7.81
N ARG A 539 -1.13 -15.88 7.23
CA ARG A 539 -1.67 -17.25 7.40
C ARG A 539 -1.26 -18.20 6.28
N LEU A 540 -0.02 -18.09 5.78
CA LEU A 540 0.55 -19.08 4.88
C LEU A 540 0.88 -20.37 5.62
N ARG A 541 0.68 -21.52 4.96
CA ARG A 541 1.09 -22.84 5.48
C ARG A 541 2.31 -23.35 4.75
N LEU A 542 3.03 -24.29 5.36
CA LEU A 542 4.20 -24.93 4.75
C LEU A 542 3.87 -25.55 3.38
N ILE A 543 2.69 -26.19 3.28
CA ILE A 543 2.19 -26.83 2.06
C ILE A 543 1.77 -25.85 0.95
N ASP A 544 1.65 -24.55 1.25
CA ASP A 544 1.26 -23.55 0.27
C ASP A 544 2.48 -23.04 -0.53
N LEU A 545 3.70 -23.39 -0.12
CA LEU A 545 4.94 -23.16 -0.88
C LEU A 545 5.38 -24.46 -1.57
N SER A 546 5.67 -24.40 -2.86
CA SER A 546 6.04 -25.56 -3.69
C SER A 546 7.22 -25.25 -4.60
N GLY A 547 8.00 -26.26 -4.98
CA GLY A 547 9.10 -26.14 -5.95
C GLY A 547 10.40 -25.57 -5.37
N LYS A 548 11.53 -26.23 -5.64
CA LYS A 548 12.88 -25.79 -5.21
C LYS A 548 13.52 -24.80 -6.18
N TYR A 549 13.33 -25.01 -7.50
CA TYR A 549 13.93 -24.21 -8.57
C TYR A 549 12.91 -23.26 -9.22
N GLU A 550 11.77 -23.78 -9.68
CA GLU A 550 10.59 -22.98 -10.04
C GLU A 550 9.66 -22.90 -8.83
N SER A 551 10.03 -22.09 -7.83
CA SER A 551 9.21 -21.97 -6.63
C SER A 551 7.92 -21.19 -6.88
N GLU A 552 6.81 -21.75 -6.41
CA GLU A 552 5.46 -21.19 -6.53
C GLU A 552 4.83 -21.05 -5.14
N LEU A 553 4.06 -19.99 -4.96
CA LEU A 553 3.19 -19.79 -3.80
C LEU A 553 1.72 -19.98 -4.21
N LEU A 554 1.00 -20.80 -3.45
CA LEU A 554 -0.42 -21.12 -3.66
C LEU A 554 -1.29 -20.28 -2.71
N VAL A 555 -2.07 -19.35 -3.26
CA VAL A 555 -3.11 -18.65 -2.51
C VAL A 555 -4.44 -19.38 -2.69
N ARG A 556 -4.90 -20.03 -1.63
CA ARG A 556 -6.14 -20.83 -1.60
C ARG A 556 -6.85 -20.71 -0.24
N PRO A 557 -8.18 -20.89 -0.18
CA PRO A 557 -8.90 -20.93 1.09
C PRO A 557 -8.59 -22.24 1.84
N PHE A 558 -8.68 -22.20 3.16
CA PHE A 558 -8.70 -23.35 4.05
C PHE A 558 -9.45 -22.96 5.33
N LEU A 559 -9.69 -23.92 6.25
CA LEU A 559 -10.51 -23.70 7.45
C LEU A 559 -10.07 -22.46 8.27
N GLY A 560 -8.77 -22.22 8.38
CA GLY A 560 -8.20 -21.08 9.11
C GLY A 560 -8.02 -19.78 8.31
N ARG A 561 -8.39 -19.73 7.03
CA ARG A 561 -8.32 -18.50 6.22
C ARG A 561 -9.27 -18.55 5.01
N ARG A 562 -10.29 -17.69 5.03
CA ARG A 562 -11.13 -17.41 3.85
C ARG A 562 -10.42 -16.44 2.90
N LEU A 563 -10.79 -16.47 1.63
CA LEU A 563 -10.32 -15.49 0.64
C LEU A 563 -11.42 -14.48 0.37
N LYS A 564 -11.05 -13.21 0.14
CA LYS A 564 -11.99 -12.11 -0.13
C LYS A 564 -12.95 -12.42 -1.28
N THR A 565 -12.47 -13.10 -2.32
CA THR A 565 -13.29 -13.50 -3.48
C THR A 565 -12.80 -14.82 -4.07
N ASN A 566 -13.65 -15.50 -4.84
CA ASN A 566 -13.24 -16.70 -5.59
C ASN A 566 -12.08 -16.42 -6.58
N SER A 567 -12.05 -15.21 -7.18
CA SER A 567 -10.95 -14.76 -8.05
C SER A 567 -9.60 -14.60 -7.33
N SER A 568 -9.59 -14.62 -6.00
CA SER A 568 -8.36 -14.54 -5.21
C SER A 568 -7.55 -15.84 -5.20
N ARG A 569 -8.14 -16.98 -5.64
CA ARG A 569 -7.45 -18.26 -5.79
C ARG A 569 -6.43 -18.17 -6.93
N ARG A 570 -5.14 -18.22 -6.60
CA ARG A 570 -4.07 -17.99 -7.59
C ARG A 570 -2.76 -18.68 -7.24
N LYS A 571 -1.93 -18.82 -8.26
CA LYS A 571 -0.51 -19.20 -8.14
C LYS A 571 0.35 -17.97 -8.35
N ILE A 572 1.38 -17.82 -7.54
CA ILE A 572 2.32 -16.72 -7.60
C ILE A 572 3.71 -17.30 -7.90
N PRO A 573 4.33 -16.92 -9.05
CA PRO A 573 5.65 -17.43 -9.44
C PRO A 573 6.75 -16.69 -8.69
N LEU A 574 7.24 -17.27 -7.59
CA LEU A 574 8.20 -16.61 -6.71
C LEU A 574 9.56 -16.41 -7.40
N ASN A 575 9.96 -17.34 -8.27
CA ASN A 575 11.16 -17.24 -9.08
C ASN A 575 11.20 -16.02 -10.01
N ALA A 576 10.04 -15.50 -10.41
CA ALA A 576 9.94 -14.31 -11.26
C ALA A 576 9.81 -13.00 -10.46
N LEU A 577 9.31 -13.08 -9.22
CA LEU A 577 8.90 -11.91 -8.44
C LEU A 577 9.88 -11.54 -7.33
N LEU A 578 10.57 -12.51 -6.74
CA LEU A 578 11.57 -12.30 -5.69
C LEU A 578 12.96 -12.28 -6.32
N THR A 579 13.88 -11.51 -5.71
CA THR A 579 15.31 -11.66 -5.99
C THR A 579 15.79 -13.04 -5.54
N ASP A 580 16.95 -13.48 -6.02
CA ASP A 580 17.52 -14.78 -5.62
C ASP A 580 17.78 -14.83 -4.10
N GLU A 581 18.23 -13.72 -3.50
CA GLU A 581 18.45 -13.58 -2.05
C GLU A 581 17.14 -13.65 -1.25
N GLU A 582 16.12 -12.89 -1.65
CA GLU A 582 14.78 -12.91 -1.02
C GLU A 582 14.16 -14.31 -1.09
N ARG A 583 14.32 -14.98 -2.24
CA ARG A 583 13.81 -16.34 -2.48
C ARG A 583 14.55 -17.36 -1.63
N ALA A 584 15.87 -17.27 -1.54
CA ALA A 584 16.68 -18.14 -0.68
C ALA A 584 16.24 -18.01 0.78
N LYS A 585 16.12 -16.78 1.29
CA LYS A 585 15.66 -16.52 2.67
C LYS A 585 14.30 -17.15 2.97
N LEU A 586 13.33 -17.06 2.06
CA LEU A 586 12.01 -17.68 2.23
C LEU A 586 12.08 -19.21 2.25
N LEU A 587 12.89 -19.81 1.36
CA LEU A 587 13.04 -21.27 1.28
C LEU A 587 13.81 -21.84 2.47
N ASP A 588 14.81 -21.12 2.97
CA ASP A 588 15.57 -21.50 4.17
C ASP A 588 14.67 -21.42 5.41
N TRP A 589 13.85 -20.37 5.53
CA TRP A 589 12.83 -20.27 6.56
C TRP A 589 11.84 -21.45 6.51
N LYS A 590 11.34 -21.80 5.32
CA LYS A 590 10.47 -22.97 5.14
C LYS A 590 11.17 -24.26 5.57
N SER A 591 12.42 -24.48 5.15
CA SER A 591 13.22 -25.66 5.51
C SER A 591 13.43 -25.76 7.03
N LYS A 592 13.73 -24.65 7.70
CA LYS A 592 13.82 -24.56 9.16
C LYS A 592 12.51 -25.01 9.82
N ARG A 593 11.37 -24.48 9.36
CA ARG A 593 10.04 -24.85 9.89
C ARG A 593 9.69 -26.31 9.63
N GLU A 594 9.99 -26.86 8.44
CA GLU A 594 9.76 -28.28 8.13
C GLU A 594 10.55 -29.20 9.06
N LYS A 595 11.80 -28.86 9.39
CA LYS A 595 12.60 -29.60 10.37
C LYS A 595 12.00 -29.54 11.77
N GLN A 596 11.50 -28.38 12.19
CA GLN A 596 10.83 -28.21 13.48
C GLN A 596 9.56 -29.06 13.58
N GLU A 597 8.71 -29.04 12.55
CA GLU A 597 7.47 -29.84 12.52
C GLU A 597 7.76 -31.35 12.44
N ALA A 598 8.82 -31.75 11.73
CA ALA A 598 9.24 -33.15 11.68
C ALA A 598 9.76 -33.65 13.04
N ALA A 599 10.44 -32.79 13.80
CA ALA A 599 10.94 -33.12 15.14
C ALA A 599 9.83 -33.13 16.19
N THR A 600 8.94 -32.14 16.17
CA THR A 600 7.81 -32.03 17.09
C THR A 600 6.66 -31.28 16.40
N PRO A 601 5.62 -31.99 15.92
CA PRO A 601 4.48 -31.36 15.28
C PRO A 601 3.82 -30.34 16.20
N PHE A 602 3.64 -29.12 15.71
CA PHE A 602 3.14 -27.99 16.48
C PHE A 602 2.20 -27.09 15.68
N SER A 603 2.51 -26.77 14.42
CA SER A 603 1.70 -25.90 13.59
C SER A 603 2.01 -26.01 12.10
N ASP A 604 0.95 -26.11 11.28
CA ASP A 604 1.05 -26.12 9.82
C ASP A 604 1.42 -24.75 9.21
N TYR A 605 1.38 -23.67 10.01
CA TYR A 605 1.68 -22.33 9.52
C TYR A 605 3.18 -22.11 9.27
N LEU A 606 3.48 -21.39 8.19
CA LEU A 606 4.82 -20.96 7.82
C LEU A 606 5.40 -20.01 8.86
N PHE A 607 4.58 -19.09 9.40
CA PHE A 607 4.99 -18.11 10.38
C PHE A 607 4.47 -18.50 11.77
N ALA A 608 5.15 -19.48 12.38
CA ALA A 608 4.91 -19.97 13.74
C ALA A 608 6.23 -19.95 14.53
N ILE A 609 6.13 -19.83 15.86
CA ILE A 609 7.28 -19.86 16.77
C ILE A 609 6.98 -20.86 17.91
N PRO A 610 7.33 -22.16 17.74
CA PRO A 610 7.07 -23.19 18.74
C PRO A 610 7.65 -22.85 20.12
N GLY A 611 8.88 -22.30 20.18
CA GLY A 611 9.54 -21.91 21.44
C GLY A 611 8.83 -20.82 22.24
N LYS A 612 7.87 -20.09 21.64
CA LYS A 612 7.01 -19.11 22.31
C LYS A 612 5.55 -19.58 22.42
N GLY A 613 5.24 -20.79 21.97
CA GLY A 613 3.86 -21.28 21.88
C GLY A 613 3.02 -20.55 20.82
N PHE A 614 3.64 -19.85 19.88
CA PHE A 614 2.91 -19.12 18.84
C PHE A 614 2.57 -20.05 17.67
N HIS A 615 1.36 -20.62 17.69
CA HIS A 615 0.87 -21.46 16.59
C HIS A 615 0.81 -20.70 15.25
N CYS A 616 0.49 -19.42 15.29
CA CYS A 616 0.75 -18.46 14.21
C CYS A 616 1.11 -17.14 14.89
N VAL A 617 2.07 -16.39 14.35
CA VAL A 617 2.43 -15.09 14.95
C VAL A 617 1.20 -14.16 14.93
N SER A 618 0.98 -13.45 16.05
CA SER A 618 -0.15 -12.53 16.17
C SER A 618 -0.05 -11.36 15.19
N GLU A 619 -1.19 -10.99 14.61
CA GLU A 619 -1.29 -9.83 13.73
C GLU A 619 -1.10 -8.51 14.48
N ASP A 620 -1.49 -8.46 15.75
CA ASP A 620 -1.32 -7.30 16.64
C ASP A 620 0.14 -7.06 17.01
N LEU A 621 1.01 -8.04 16.74
CA LEU A 621 2.43 -7.92 16.94
C LEU A 621 3.13 -7.48 15.65
N VAL A 622 2.90 -8.19 14.54
CA VAL A 622 3.68 -8.00 13.30
C VAL A 622 3.29 -6.71 12.58
N PHE A 623 2.01 -6.44 12.41
CA PHE A 623 1.57 -5.33 11.56
C PHE A 623 1.81 -3.95 12.14
N PRO A 624 1.68 -3.71 13.47
CA PRO A 624 2.10 -2.43 14.04
C PRO A 624 3.58 -2.14 13.83
N ILE A 625 4.43 -3.17 13.82
CA ILE A 625 5.87 -3.02 13.58
C ILE A 625 6.15 -2.73 12.10
N LEU A 626 5.48 -3.44 11.19
CA LEU A 626 5.52 -3.13 9.76
C LEU A 626 5.06 -1.70 9.48
N HIS A 627 3.93 -1.29 10.05
CA HIS A 627 3.44 0.09 9.91
C HIS A 627 4.43 1.10 10.48
N LYS A 628 5.04 0.82 11.64
CA LYS A 628 6.06 1.70 12.21
C LYS A 628 7.28 1.82 11.30
N ALA A 629 7.79 0.71 10.75
CA ALA A 629 8.91 0.72 9.81
C ALA A 629 8.56 1.48 8.52
N MET A 630 7.39 1.22 7.94
CA MET A 630 6.90 1.92 6.76
C MET A 630 6.83 3.44 6.99
N ARG A 631 6.28 3.86 8.13
CA ARG A 631 6.10 5.28 8.49
C ARG A 631 7.41 5.96 8.85
N SER A 632 8.33 5.26 9.51
CA SER A 632 9.62 5.83 9.90
C SER A 632 10.53 6.05 8.70
N VAL A 633 10.54 5.11 7.75
CA VAL A 633 11.36 5.21 6.53
C VAL A 633 10.83 6.29 5.60
N THR A 634 9.51 6.30 5.36
CA THR A 634 8.93 7.24 4.38
C THR A 634 8.61 8.62 4.96
N GLY A 635 8.50 8.75 6.28
CA GLY A 635 7.93 9.93 6.94
C GLY A 635 6.41 10.07 6.79
N ASP A 636 5.74 9.14 6.08
CA ASP A 636 4.32 9.22 5.75
C ASP A 636 3.48 8.41 6.74
N GLN A 637 2.78 9.10 7.65
CA GLN A 637 1.96 8.47 8.70
C GLN A 637 0.71 7.77 8.15
N SER A 638 0.29 8.08 6.92
CA SER A 638 -0.88 7.46 6.28
C SER A 638 -0.62 6.03 5.80
N LEU A 639 0.67 5.63 5.70
CA LEU A 639 1.02 4.31 5.18
C LEU A 639 0.54 3.17 6.08
N ARG A 640 0.03 2.13 5.42
CA ARG A 640 -0.46 0.87 5.97
C ARG A 640 -0.10 -0.30 5.05
N TYR A 641 -0.14 -1.53 5.55
CA TYR A 641 0.28 -2.74 4.83
C TYR A 641 -0.36 -2.88 3.44
N HIS A 642 -1.61 -2.44 3.27
CA HIS A 642 -2.29 -2.50 1.98
C HIS A 642 -1.55 -1.76 0.85
N HIS A 643 -0.80 -0.69 1.15
CA HIS A 643 -0.05 0.06 0.12
C HIS A 643 1.10 -0.74 -0.50
N LEU A 644 1.57 -1.81 0.15
CA LEU A 644 2.50 -2.76 -0.47
C LEU A 644 1.88 -3.39 -1.72
N ARG A 645 0.57 -3.66 -1.67
CA ARG A 645 -0.18 -4.22 -2.80
C ARG A 645 -0.42 -3.20 -3.92
N HIS A 646 -0.64 -1.92 -3.59
CA HIS A 646 -0.65 -0.84 -4.60
C HIS A 646 0.71 -0.74 -5.29
N SER A 647 1.79 -0.79 -4.50
CA SER A 647 3.17 -0.77 -5.00
C SER A 647 3.43 -1.94 -5.94
N PHE A 648 3.07 -3.16 -5.52
CA PHE A 648 3.15 -4.34 -6.38
C PHE A 648 2.41 -4.16 -7.71
N GLY A 649 1.14 -3.75 -7.67
CA GLY A 649 0.32 -3.61 -8.88
C GLY A 649 0.87 -2.55 -9.84
N SER A 650 1.18 -1.36 -9.32
CA SER A 650 1.71 -0.23 -10.09
C SER A 650 3.08 -0.53 -10.68
N LEU A 651 4.03 -1.03 -9.87
CA LEU A 651 5.40 -1.27 -10.30
C LEU A 651 5.52 -2.50 -11.21
N THR A 652 4.69 -3.53 -11.01
CA THR A 652 4.64 -4.68 -11.93
C THR A 652 4.14 -4.26 -13.30
N LEU A 653 3.06 -3.50 -13.39
CA LEU A 653 2.60 -3.00 -14.69
C LEU A 653 3.63 -2.07 -15.33
N LEU A 654 4.25 -1.19 -14.55
CA LEU A 654 5.29 -0.28 -15.00
C LEU A 654 6.44 -1.06 -15.67
N LYS A 655 6.95 -2.11 -15.02
CA LYS A 655 7.98 -3.01 -15.58
C LYS A 655 7.49 -3.71 -16.86
N LEU A 656 6.27 -4.24 -16.85
CA LEU A 656 5.72 -4.94 -18.02
C LEU A 656 5.55 -4.03 -19.25
N ILE A 657 5.12 -2.78 -19.07
CA ILE A 657 5.01 -1.81 -20.16
C ILE A 657 6.39 -1.36 -20.61
N ALA A 658 7.30 -1.10 -19.67
CA ALA A 658 8.67 -0.70 -19.95
C ALA A 658 9.41 -1.73 -20.82
N ALA A 659 9.19 -3.02 -20.57
CA ALA A 659 9.75 -4.11 -21.37
C ALA A 659 9.34 -4.07 -22.84
N ASP A 660 8.10 -3.69 -23.13
CA ASP A 660 7.54 -3.69 -24.49
C ASP A 660 7.67 -2.37 -25.24
N HIS A 661 7.71 -1.26 -24.49
CA HIS A 661 7.53 0.07 -25.05
C HIS A 661 8.52 1.12 -24.54
N GLY A 662 9.59 0.69 -23.85
CA GLY A 662 10.66 1.55 -23.36
C GLY A 662 10.46 2.04 -21.92
N ALA A 663 11.57 2.06 -21.16
CA ALA A 663 11.58 2.42 -19.76
C ALA A 663 11.76 3.93 -19.53
N PRO A 664 10.95 4.59 -18.67
CA PRO A 664 11.06 6.01 -18.36
C PRO A 664 12.15 6.28 -17.30
N VAL A 665 13.36 5.76 -17.50
CA VAL A 665 14.41 5.69 -16.46
C VAL A 665 14.76 7.06 -15.83
N GLU A 666 14.65 8.13 -16.61
CA GLU A 666 14.93 9.51 -16.18
C GLU A 666 13.98 10.00 -15.07
N PHE A 667 12.80 9.41 -14.92
CA PHE A 667 11.90 9.74 -13.81
C PHE A 667 12.41 9.23 -12.45
N PHE A 668 13.36 8.30 -12.45
CA PHE A 668 13.81 7.58 -11.27
C PHE A 668 15.28 7.85 -10.95
N ASP A 669 15.85 8.96 -11.42
CA ASP A 669 17.26 9.30 -11.20
C ASP A 669 17.63 9.49 -9.71
N GLN A 670 16.65 9.78 -8.85
CA GLN A 670 16.84 9.87 -7.39
C GLN A 670 16.58 8.53 -6.67
N LEU A 671 16.19 7.48 -7.39
CA LEU A 671 15.82 6.16 -6.87
C LEU A 671 16.64 5.08 -7.60
N PRO A 672 17.92 4.89 -7.25
CA PRO A 672 18.84 4.02 -7.98
C PRO A 672 18.33 2.57 -8.09
N HIS A 673 17.78 2.00 -7.02
CA HIS A 673 17.28 0.62 -7.05
C HIS A 673 16.00 0.49 -7.90
N GLN A 674 15.09 1.47 -7.80
CA GLN A 674 13.93 1.51 -8.68
C GLN A 674 14.32 1.61 -10.16
N LYS A 675 15.34 2.42 -10.48
CA LYS A 675 15.86 2.58 -11.84
C LYS A 675 16.50 1.28 -12.34
N GLU A 676 17.27 0.60 -11.51
CA GLU A 676 17.89 -0.69 -11.82
C GLU A 676 16.84 -1.76 -12.16
N GLU A 677 15.75 -1.85 -11.39
CA GLU A 677 14.66 -2.78 -11.68
C GLU A 677 13.97 -2.50 -13.02
N LEU A 678 13.83 -1.23 -13.40
CA LEU A 678 13.24 -0.86 -14.68
C LEU A 678 14.15 -1.20 -15.87
N LEU A 679 15.47 -1.10 -15.69
CA LEU A 679 16.42 -1.52 -16.71
C LEU A 679 16.36 -3.04 -16.97
N ARG A 680 15.98 -3.84 -15.96
CA ARG A 680 15.77 -5.29 -16.08
C ARG A 680 14.33 -5.70 -16.45
N ALA A 681 13.50 -4.75 -16.90
CA ALA A 681 12.09 -4.99 -17.21
C ALA A 681 11.87 -6.13 -18.23
N SER A 682 12.71 -6.23 -19.26
CA SER A 682 12.62 -7.29 -20.28
C SER A 682 12.85 -8.68 -19.70
N ASP A 683 13.87 -8.84 -18.86
CA ASP A 683 14.19 -10.11 -18.19
C ASP A 683 13.08 -10.52 -17.21
N PHE A 684 12.56 -9.53 -16.46
CA PHE A 684 11.42 -9.72 -15.58
C PHE A 684 10.20 -10.22 -16.35
N LYS A 685 9.85 -9.57 -17.46
CA LYS A 685 8.70 -9.97 -18.29
C LYS A 685 8.89 -11.38 -18.87
N ASN A 686 10.08 -11.66 -19.42
CA ASN A 686 10.37 -12.96 -20.04
C ASN A 686 10.27 -14.08 -19.01
N THR A 687 10.77 -13.86 -17.79
CA THR A 687 10.69 -14.83 -16.69
C THR A 687 9.25 -15.02 -16.21
N LEU A 688 8.49 -13.92 -16.02
CA LEU A 688 7.13 -13.95 -15.49
C LEU A 688 6.11 -14.55 -16.47
N MET A 689 6.16 -14.12 -17.74
CA MET A 689 5.14 -14.44 -18.74
C MET A 689 5.55 -15.54 -19.72
N LYS A 690 6.84 -15.92 -19.74
CA LYS A 690 7.42 -16.84 -20.73
C LYS A 690 7.05 -16.43 -22.17
N LEU A 691 7.06 -15.12 -22.44
CA LEU A 691 6.63 -14.53 -23.70
C LEU A 691 7.54 -13.36 -24.11
N ALA A 692 8.08 -13.43 -25.32
CA ALA A 692 8.84 -12.34 -25.91
C ALA A 692 7.93 -11.32 -26.63
N GLY A 693 8.32 -10.04 -26.58
CA GLY A 693 7.72 -8.96 -27.36
C GLY A 693 6.29 -8.55 -26.97
N PRO A 694 5.73 -7.49 -27.58
CA PRO A 694 4.49 -6.85 -27.16
C PRO A 694 3.27 -7.77 -27.09
N THR A 695 2.44 -7.60 -26.05
CA THR A 695 1.25 -8.44 -25.85
C THR A 695 0.06 -7.70 -25.24
N ARG A 696 -1.15 -8.15 -25.55
CA ARG A 696 -2.40 -7.62 -24.95
C ARG A 696 -2.71 -8.20 -23.57
N LYS A 697 -1.87 -9.13 -23.09
CA LYS A 697 -2.11 -9.89 -21.85
C LYS A 697 -1.57 -9.21 -20.58
N LEU A 698 -0.88 -8.08 -20.68
CA LEU A 698 -0.16 -7.45 -19.55
C LEU A 698 -1.09 -7.17 -18.35
N LEU A 699 -2.21 -6.46 -18.59
CA LEU A 699 -3.15 -6.13 -17.52
C LEU A 699 -3.83 -7.35 -16.92
N TYR A 700 -4.12 -8.37 -17.73
CA TYR A 700 -4.67 -9.63 -17.24
C TYR A 700 -3.66 -10.39 -16.38
N ALA A 701 -2.37 -10.34 -16.71
CA ALA A 701 -1.32 -10.90 -15.88
C ALA A 701 -1.27 -10.19 -14.51
N VAL A 702 -1.29 -8.86 -14.48
CA VAL A 702 -1.32 -8.08 -13.22
C VAL A 702 -2.59 -8.36 -12.41
N ALA A 703 -3.77 -8.35 -13.05
CA ALA A 703 -5.04 -8.67 -12.38
C ALA A 703 -5.03 -10.09 -11.79
N ARG A 704 -4.48 -11.06 -12.51
CA ARG A 704 -4.36 -12.45 -12.02
C ARG A 704 -3.40 -12.57 -10.84
N LEU A 705 -2.26 -11.85 -10.86
CA LEU A 705 -1.31 -11.84 -9.74
C LEU A 705 -1.88 -11.17 -8.50
N LEU A 706 -2.68 -10.12 -8.67
CA LEU A 706 -3.43 -9.49 -7.59
C LEU A 706 -4.59 -10.39 -7.11
N GLY A 707 -5.18 -11.21 -7.98
CA GLY A 707 -6.40 -11.97 -7.66
C GLY A 707 -7.66 -11.11 -7.79
N HIS A 708 -7.68 -10.23 -8.79
CA HIS A 708 -8.86 -9.47 -9.21
C HIS A 708 -9.64 -10.23 -10.27
N SER A 709 -10.95 -9.99 -10.34
CA SER A 709 -11.82 -10.57 -11.38
C SER A 709 -11.50 -10.03 -12.78
N GLY A 710 -10.95 -8.82 -12.88
CA GLY A 710 -10.61 -8.20 -14.15
C GLY A 710 -9.59 -7.04 -14.06
N PRO A 711 -9.06 -6.58 -15.21
CA PRO A 711 -8.17 -5.43 -15.33
C PRO A 711 -8.73 -4.08 -14.84
N ASP A 712 -10.05 -3.90 -14.93
CA ASP A 712 -10.78 -2.71 -14.55
C ASP A 712 -10.52 -2.33 -13.08
N ILE A 713 -10.65 -3.31 -12.17
CA ILE A 713 -10.35 -3.12 -10.74
C ILE A 713 -8.90 -2.69 -10.54
N SER A 714 -7.95 -3.30 -11.26
CA SER A 714 -6.53 -2.98 -11.13
C SER A 714 -6.22 -1.55 -11.59
N LEU A 715 -6.79 -1.13 -12.74
CA LEU A 715 -6.54 0.18 -13.34
C LEU A 715 -7.09 1.33 -12.49
N GLU A 716 -8.24 1.11 -11.86
CA GLU A 716 -8.91 2.13 -11.06
C GLU A 716 -8.29 2.29 -9.66
N HIS A 717 -7.83 1.17 -9.05
CA HIS A 717 -7.44 1.16 -7.64
C HIS A 717 -5.96 1.00 -7.36
N TYR A 718 -5.22 0.30 -8.21
CA TYR A 718 -3.89 -0.18 -7.84
C TYR A 718 -2.78 0.35 -8.76
N ILE A 719 -3.13 0.98 -9.87
CA ILE A 719 -2.19 1.43 -10.89
C ILE A 719 -2.16 2.97 -10.92
N HIS A 720 -1.04 3.55 -10.49
CA HIS A 720 -0.89 5.01 -10.30
C HIS A 720 0.27 5.63 -11.09
N THR A 721 0.83 4.91 -12.06
CA THR A 721 2.00 5.31 -12.86
C THR A 721 1.69 5.53 -14.35
N LEU A 722 0.40 5.55 -14.73
CA LEU A 722 -0.04 5.69 -16.13
C LEU A 722 0.26 7.06 -16.74
N ASP A 723 0.36 8.10 -15.92
CA ASP A 723 0.81 9.45 -16.30
C ASP A 723 2.26 9.46 -16.83
N ILE A 724 3.18 8.85 -16.08
CA ILE A 724 4.59 8.69 -16.48
C ILE A 724 4.67 7.87 -17.76
N MET A 725 3.92 6.76 -17.83
CA MET A 725 3.86 5.91 -19.03
C MET A 725 3.31 6.63 -20.25
N LEU A 726 2.23 7.40 -20.08
CA LEU A 726 1.62 8.14 -21.19
C LEU A 726 2.61 9.15 -21.75
N HIS A 727 3.31 9.88 -20.88
CA HIS A 727 4.36 10.80 -21.30
C HIS A 727 5.47 10.09 -22.09
N GLN A 728 6.00 8.98 -21.58
CA GLN A 728 7.03 8.20 -22.26
C GLN A 728 6.56 7.76 -23.66
N GLN A 729 5.36 7.19 -23.76
CA GLN A 729 4.80 6.70 -25.03
C GLN A 729 4.58 7.85 -26.03
N CYS A 730 4.07 8.99 -25.58
CA CYS A 730 3.90 10.17 -26.41
C CYS A 730 5.25 10.69 -26.92
N SER A 731 6.25 10.81 -26.05
CA SER A 731 7.60 11.28 -26.43
C SER A 731 8.29 10.35 -27.42
N THR A 732 8.08 9.04 -27.32
CA THR A 732 8.66 8.05 -28.24
C THR A 732 7.91 8.00 -29.59
N HIS A 733 6.58 7.98 -29.58
CA HIS A 733 5.80 7.69 -30.80
C HIS A 733 5.21 8.92 -31.50
N LEU A 734 5.15 10.07 -30.83
CA LEU A 734 4.51 11.30 -31.34
C LEU A 734 5.50 12.48 -31.36
N SER A 735 6.77 12.18 -31.63
CA SER A 735 7.85 13.17 -31.65
C SER A 735 7.62 14.28 -32.68
N VAL A 736 8.11 15.48 -32.34
CA VAL A 736 7.93 16.69 -33.15
C VAL A 736 9.21 16.96 -33.96
N PRO A 737 9.11 17.29 -35.27
CA PRO A 737 10.29 17.60 -36.07
C PRO A 737 11.08 18.79 -35.50
N GLN A 738 12.41 18.69 -35.50
CA GLN A 738 13.30 19.73 -34.95
C GLN A 738 13.09 21.11 -35.58
N ALA A 739 12.79 21.16 -36.89
CA ALA A 739 12.48 22.41 -37.58
C ALA A 739 11.23 23.10 -37.03
N VAL A 740 10.19 22.33 -36.67
CA VAL A 740 8.97 22.86 -36.04
C VAL A 740 9.28 23.40 -34.64
N LEU A 741 10.09 22.69 -33.85
CA LEU A 741 10.54 23.17 -32.54
C LEU A 741 11.37 24.45 -32.63
N ALA A 742 12.19 24.60 -33.67
CA ALA A 742 12.93 25.84 -33.93
C ALA A 742 11.98 27.02 -34.20
N SER A 743 11.05 26.86 -35.13
CA SER A 743 10.06 27.90 -35.44
C SER A 743 9.15 28.22 -34.25
N ALA A 744 8.70 27.20 -33.52
CA ALA A 744 7.86 27.34 -32.33
C ALA A 744 8.57 28.07 -31.18
N SER A 745 9.90 27.91 -31.04
CA SER A 745 10.67 28.53 -29.96
C SER A 745 10.82 30.05 -30.08
N GLY A 746 10.74 30.60 -31.30
CA GLY A 746 11.07 31.99 -31.58
C GLY A 746 12.56 32.35 -31.34
N GLN A 747 13.44 31.34 -31.20
CA GLN A 747 14.87 31.51 -31.00
C GLN A 747 15.64 31.27 -32.31
N PRO A 748 16.88 31.81 -32.46
CA PRO A 748 17.70 31.54 -33.63
C PRO A 748 17.91 30.03 -33.83
N GLN A 749 17.72 29.56 -35.07
CA GLN A 749 17.78 28.13 -35.42
C GLN A 749 19.08 27.46 -34.95
N ALA A 750 20.23 28.14 -35.09
CA ALA A 750 21.52 27.64 -34.61
C ALA A 750 21.55 27.39 -33.09
N SER A 751 20.88 28.24 -32.30
CA SER A 751 20.77 28.05 -30.85
C SER A 751 19.91 26.84 -30.51
N VAL A 752 18.78 26.67 -31.21
CA VAL A 752 17.85 25.55 -31.00
C VAL A 752 18.51 24.22 -31.35
N TYR A 753 19.18 24.12 -32.50
CA TYR A 753 19.89 22.89 -32.88
C TYR A 753 21.04 22.56 -31.94
N ARG A 754 21.77 23.57 -31.44
CA ARG A 754 22.78 23.36 -30.39
C ARG A 754 22.17 22.81 -29.09
N TRP A 755 20.96 23.22 -28.73
CA TRP A 755 20.28 22.68 -27.55
C TRP A 755 19.73 21.27 -27.79
N LEU A 756 19.12 21.02 -28.94
CA LEU A 756 18.60 19.69 -29.33
C LEU A 756 19.71 18.66 -29.50
N ALA A 757 20.93 19.06 -29.85
CA ALA A 757 22.10 18.18 -29.84
C ALA A 757 22.41 17.59 -28.45
N LYS A 758 21.92 18.22 -27.38
CA LYS A 758 21.98 17.71 -25.99
C LYS A 758 20.71 16.95 -25.58
N GLY A 759 19.85 16.60 -26.52
CA GLY A 759 18.57 15.92 -26.27
C GLY A 759 17.41 16.87 -25.92
N ALA A 760 16.27 16.25 -25.60
CA ALA A 760 15.02 16.93 -25.23
C ALA A 760 15.20 17.87 -24.03
N ASP A 761 15.89 17.40 -22.98
CA ASP A 761 16.16 18.19 -21.78
C ASP A 761 17.06 19.40 -22.06
N GLY A 762 18.05 19.23 -22.95
CA GLY A 762 18.91 20.32 -23.41
C GLY A 762 18.13 21.44 -24.09
N TYR A 763 17.17 21.08 -24.95
CA TYR A 763 16.24 22.02 -25.58
C TYR A 763 15.36 22.75 -24.57
N LEU A 764 14.71 22.01 -23.66
CA LEU A 764 13.85 22.60 -22.63
C LEU A 764 14.64 23.52 -21.67
N ALA A 765 15.85 23.13 -21.27
CA ALA A 765 16.71 23.97 -20.44
C ALA A 765 17.06 25.30 -21.16
N GLY A 766 17.35 25.24 -22.46
CA GLY A 766 17.64 26.41 -23.28
C GLY A 766 16.46 27.37 -23.39
N ILE A 767 15.28 26.87 -23.75
CA ILE A 767 14.08 27.71 -23.93
C ILE A 767 13.59 28.29 -22.60
N ARG A 768 13.62 27.50 -21.52
CA ARG A 768 13.29 27.96 -20.17
C ARG A 768 14.21 29.07 -19.69
N LYS A 769 15.52 28.92 -19.90
CA LYS A 769 16.52 29.95 -19.55
C LYS A 769 16.25 31.28 -20.24
N LYS A 770 15.87 31.24 -21.52
CA LYS A 770 15.58 32.46 -22.31
C LYS A 770 14.29 33.17 -21.89
N ASN A 771 13.33 32.44 -21.34
CA ASN A 771 12.04 32.97 -20.92
C ASN A 771 11.91 33.09 -19.39
N GLY A 772 13.01 33.04 -18.63
CA GLY A 772 13.00 33.19 -17.17
C GLY A 772 12.29 32.06 -16.40
N CYS A 773 11.98 30.93 -17.06
CA CYS A 773 11.21 29.80 -16.50
C CYS A 773 12.12 28.62 -16.12
N LEU A 774 13.29 28.88 -15.52
CA LEU A 774 14.25 27.83 -15.18
C LEU A 774 13.65 26.82 -14.19
N SER A 775 13.87 25.53 -14.45
CA SER A 775 13.64 24.52 -13.42
C SER A 775 14.57 24.83 -12.25
N PRO A 776 14.09 24.81 -11.00
CA PRO A 776 14.99 24.78 -9.87
C PRO A 776 15.84 23.52 -10.08
N LYS A 777 17.16 23.68 -10.24
CA LYS A 777 18.04 22.53 -10.09
C LYS A 777 17.73 21.99 -8.70
N LEU A 778 17.14 20.80 -8.62
CA LEU A 778 17.20 20.06 -7.38
C LEU A 778 18.69 19.98 -7.08
N LYS A 779 19.15 20.72 -6.05
CA LYS A 779 20.29 20.24 -5.30
C LYS A 779 19.90 18.80 -5.01
N LEU A 780 20.68 17.82 -5.46
CA LEU A 780 20.58 16.49 -4.90
C LEU A 780 20.53 16.76 -3.40
N VAL A 781 19.35 16.59 -2.83
CA VAL A 781 19.27 16.28 -1.44
C VAL A 781 19.91 14.91 -1.49
N LYS A 782 21.24 14.86 -1.31
CA LYS A 782 21.87 13.73 -0.62
C LYS A 782 20.84 13.45 0.45
N SER A 783 20.25 12.26 0.39
CA SER A 783 19.14 11.81 1.24
C SER A 783 19.18 12.56 2.56
N ALA A 784 18.04 12.89 3.14
CA ALA A 784 18.02 13.31 4.53
C ALA A 784 18.49 12.19 5.50
N THR A 785 19.53 11.41 5.17
CA THR A 785 20.76 11.51 5.95
C THR A 785 21.07 12.98 6.24
N ASN A 786 20.60 13.48 7.38
CA ASN A 786 21.45 14.33 8.21
C ASN A 786 22.71 13.51 8.55
N LEU A 787 23.55 13.33 7.54
CA LEU A 787 24.94 13.02 7.65
C LEU A 787 25.54 14.12 6.80
N THR A 788 25.78 15.26 7.48
CA THR A 788 27.04 16.00 7.29
C THR A 788 28.06 15.02 6.74
N GLU A 789 28.70 15.31 5.59
CA GLU A 789 29.77 14.46 5.05
C GLU A 789 30.60 13.98 6.23
N LEU A 790 30.32 12.74 6.66
CA LEU A 790 30.80 12.32 7.95
C LEU A 790 32.28 12.22 7.72
N THR A 791 33.03 12.99 8.47
CA THR A 791 34.47 12.83 8.51
C THR A 791 34.78 11.35 8.72
N ASP A 792 35.90 10.84 8.21
CA ASP A 792 36.29 9.43 8.42
C ASP A 792 36.21 9.01 9.91
N ILE A 793 36.37 10.00 10.80
CA ILE A 793 36.20 9.92 12.24
C ILE A 793 34.75 9.58 12.64
N GLU A 794 33.76 10.33 12.16
CA GLU A 794 32.34 10.10 12.46
C GLU A 794 31.83 8.74 11.92
N ILE A 795 32.28 8.30 10.74
CA ILE A 795 31.93 6.97 10.19
C ILE A 795 32.43 5.85 11.10
N ARG A 796 33.69 5.95 11.58
CA ARG A 796 34.25 4.97 12.52
C ARG A 796 33.53 4.99 13.87
N HIS A 797 33.10 6.16 14.35
CA HIS A 797 32.34 6.25 15.59
C HIS A 797 30.96 5.60 15.48
N GLN A 798 30.24 5.84 14.39
CA GLN A 798 28.95 5.20 14.13
C GLN A 798 29.10 3.67 14.01
N SER A 799 30.19 3.19 13.41
CA SER A 799 30.50 1.75 13.40
C SER A 799 30.75 1.18 14.81
N THR A 800 31.30 1.98 15.74
CA THR A 800 31.58 1.53 17.11
C THR A 800 30.28 1.36 17.91
N ILE A 801 29.31 2.27 17.74
CA ILE A 801 27.97 2.15 18.33
C ILE A 801 27.29 0.87 17.83
N GLN A 802 27.33 0.63 16.51
CA GLN A 802 26.77 -0.58 15.92
C GLN A 802 27.44 -1.84 16.48
N THR A 803 28.77 -1.87 16.59
CA THR A 803 29.50 -3.01 17.19
C THR A 803 29.03 -3.31 18.61
N VAL A 804 28.92 -2.30 19.48
CA VAL A 804 28.43 -2.49 20.86
C VAL A 804 27.01 -3.06 20.88
N GLN A 805 26.13 -2.61 19.98
CA GLN A 805 24.77 -3.13 19.87
C GLN A 805 24.76 -4.58 19.37
N THR A 806 25.54 -4.90 18.33
CA THR A 806 25.67 -6.25 17.76
C THR A 806 26.27 -7.23 18.77
N ASP A 807 27.28 -6.82 19.55
CA ASP A 807 27.89 -7.63 20.58
C ASP A 807 26.90 -7.93 21.71
N TRP A 808 26.13 -6.92 22.13
CA TRP A 808 25.09 -7.11 23.14
C TRP A 808 24.01 -8.08 22.64
N GLN A 809 23.57 -7.94 21.38
CA GLN A 809 22.60 -8.86 20.76
C GLN A 809 23.16 -10.29 20.68
N THR A 810 24.43 -10.44 20.32
CA THR A 810 25.11 -11.74 20.26
C THR A 810 25.11 -12.42 21.63
N LEU A 811 25.49 -11.70 22.68
CA LEU A 811 25.48 -12.20 24.06
C LEU A 811 24.06 -12.53 24.54
N TYR A 812 23.08 -11.71 24.18
CA TYR A 812 21.68 -11.95 24.49
C TYR A 812 21.17 -13.22 23.81
N LEU A 813 21.39 -13.37 22.51
CA LEU A 813 20.98 -14.56 21.74
C LEU A 813 21.64 -15.85 22.25
N TYR A 814 22.94 -15.81 22.53
CA TYR A 814 23.66 -16.94 23.11
C TYR A 814 23.10 -17.33 24.48
N SER A 815 22.90 -16.36 25.38
CA SER A 815 22.53 -16.66 26.77
C SER A 815 21.03 -16.91 26.97
N ALA A 816 20.16 -16.23 26.23
CA ALA A 816 18.70 -16.36 26.37
C ALA A 816 18.11 -17.50 25.53
N PHE A 817 18.67 -17.74 24.33
CA PHE A 817 18.11 -18.69 23.36
C PHE A 817 19.07 -19.82 22.97
N GLU A 818 20.31 -19.82 23.48
CA GLU A 818 21.29 -20.90 23.28
C GLU A 818 21.61 -21.18 21.81
N LEU A 819 21.67 -20.14 20.98
CA LEU A 819 22.02 -20.27 19.57
C LEU A 819 23.46 -20.81 19.39
N PRO A 820 23.72 -21.65 18.37
CA PRO A 820 25.06 -22.12 18.02
C PRO A 820 26.01 -20.98 17.65
N LEU A 821 27.32 -21.18 17.88
CA LEU A 821 28.34 -20.15 17.63
C LEU A 821 28.44 -19.77 16.15
N GLU A 822 28.20 -20.73 15.25
CA GLU A 822 28.22 -20.52 13.80
C GLU A 822 27.09 -19.58 13.36
N GLU A 823 25.88 -19.79 13.87
CA GLU A 823 24.70 -18.97 13.56
C GLU A 823 24.83 -17.55 14.14
N LEU A 824 25.45 -17.43 15.31
CA LEU A 824 25.79 -16.14 15.92
C LEU A 824 26.85 -15.38 15.11
N ALA A 825 27.87 -16.08 14.62
CA ALA A 825 28.95 -15.50 13.83
C ALA A 825 28.44 -14.98 12.47
N GLU A 826 27.57 -15.75 11.81
CA GLU A 826 26.89 -15.33 10.58
C GLU A 826 26.02 -14.08 10.82
N ARG A 827 25.19 -14.08 11.86
CA ARG A 827 24.34 -12.94 12.21
C ARG A 827 25.11 -11.67 12.55
N ALA A 828 26.20 -11.80 13.29
CA ALA A 828 27.06 -10.67 13.66
C ALA A 828 28.05 -10.28 12.56
N ASN A 829 28.01 -10.96 11.40
CA ASN A 829 28.95 -10.80 10.28
C ASN A 829 30.42 -10.80 10.75
N THR A 830 30.78 -11.78 11.58
CA THR A 830 32.10 -11.89 12.21
C THR A 830 32.59 -13.34 12.27
N SER A 831 33.80 -13.56 12.77
CA SER A 831 34.33 -14.92 12.91
C SER A 831 33.80 -15.62 14.17
N VAL A 832 33.62 -16.95 14.10
CA VAL A 832 33.32 -17.81 15.27
C VAL A 832 34.32 -17.58 16.42
N SER A 833 35.60 -17.35 16.09
CA SER A 833 36.63 -17.04 17.09
C SER A 833 36.38 -15.73 17.84
N ALA A 834 35.84 -14.71 17.17
CA ALA A 834 35.53 -13.43 17.78
C ALA A 834 34.31 -13.53 18.70
N VAL A 835 33.25 -14.21 18.24
CA VAL A 835 32.07 -14.51 19.07
C VAL A 835 32.46 -15.28 20.33
N ASN A 836 33.30 -16.31 20.20
CA ASN A 836 33.75 -17.09 21.35
C ASN A 836 34.57 -16.25 22.33
N ARG A 837 35.48 -15.37 21.84
CA ARG A 837 36.22 -14.44 22.72
C ARG A 837 35.28 -13.53 23.49
N LEU A 838 34.27 -12.94 22.82
CA LEU A 838 33.27 -12.08 23.45
C LEU A 838 32.51 -12.82 24.56
N ILE A 839 32.07 -14.06 24.28
CA ILE A 839 31.34 -14.90 25.23
C ILE A 839 32.23 -15.25 26.43
N GLU A 840 33.48 -15.65 26.22
CA GLU A 840 34.40 -16.00 27.31
C GLU A 840 34.75 -14.78 28.18
N SER A 841 34.95 -13.61 27.58
CA SER A 841 35.08 -12.34 28.31
C SER A 841 33.84 -12.04 29.16
N ALA A 842 32.63 -12.21 28.58
CA ALA A 842 31.39 -11.99 29.30
C ALA A 842 31.19 -12.98 30.46
N LYS A 843 31.52 -14.27 30.27
CA LYS A 843 31.51 -15.30 31.33
C LYS A 843 32.45 -14.92 32.46
N SER A 844 33.67 -14.48 32.13
CA SER A 844 34.68 -14.05 33.12
C SER A 844 34.18 -12.88 33.98
N LEU A 845 33.56 -11.88 33.36
CA LEU A 845 32.99 -10.73 34.08
C LEU A 845 31.75 -11.11 34.90
N ALA A 846 30.91 -12.02 34.42
CA ALA A 846 29.69 -12.44 35.11
C ALA A 846 29.95 -13.13 36.47
N VAL A 847 31.08 -13.83 36.61
CA VAL A 847 31.48 -14.51 37.85
C VAL A 847 32.32 -13.63 38.78
N GLU A 848 32.73 -12.43 38.34
CA GLU A 848 33.61 -11.57 39.12
C GLU A 848 32.89 -10.99 40.35
N LYS A 849 33.49 -11.19 41.54
CA LYS A 849 32.95 -10.70 42.82
C LYS A 849 33.81 -9.60 43.44
N THR A 850 33.19 -8.82 44.33
CA THR A 850 33.92 -7.84 45.14
C THR A 850 34.76 -8.52 46.23
N LYS A 851 35.94 -7.96 46.52
CA LYS A 851 36.82 -8.45 47.60
C LYS A 851 36.29 -7.98 48.96
N GLY A 852 35.92 -8.91 49.84
CA GLY A 852 35.46 -8.62 51.21
C GLY A 852 34.58 -9.73 51.82
N PRO A 853 34.24 -9.65 53.11
CA PRO A 853 33.46 -10.68 53.83
C PRO A 853 32.01 -10.84 53.33
N ALA A 854 31.47 -9.85 52.61
CA ALA A 854 30.18 -9.92 51.90
C ALA A 854 30.40 -9.80 50.38
N ALA A 855 30.95 -10.84 49.77
CA ALA A 855 31.28 -10.84 48.34
C ALA A 855 30.02 -10.80 47.46
N SER A 856 29.73 -9.65 46.83
CA SER A 856 28.65 -9.46 45.87
C SER A 856 29.16 -9.53 44.43
N GLN A 857 28.26 -9.75 43.46
CA GLN A 857 28.62 -9.61 42.04
C GLN A 857 29.15 -8.20 41.75
N ARG A 858 30.16 -8.10 40.90
CA ARG A 858 30.83 -6.82 40.58
C ARG A 858 30.04 -6.02 39.55
N TYR A 859 29.58 -6.67 38.48
CA TYR A 859 28.78 -6.03 37.43
C TYR A 859 27.35 -6.54 37.46
N ARG A 860 26.43 -5.73 36.94
CA ARG A 860 25.02 -6.08 36.84
C ARG A 860 24.75 -6.70 35.48
N PHE A 861 24.24 -7.93 35.49
CA PHE A 861 23.79 -8.66 34.31
C PHE A 861 22.27 -8.82 34.34
N MET A 862 21.68 -9.05 33.17
CA MET A 862 20.24 -9.32 33.07
C MET A 862 19.87 -10.67 33.67
N SER A 863 18.60 -10.82 34.03
CA SER A 863 18.04 -12.08 34.51
C SER A 863 16.74 -12.35 33.78
N LEU A 864 16.56 -13.57 33.31
CA LEU A 864 15.39 -14.02 32.57
C LEU A 864 14.64 -15.04 33.42
N LYS A 865 13.36 -14.78 33.68
CA LYS A 865 12.48 -15.75 34.35
C LYS A 865 12.04 -16.80 33.33
N GLN A 866 12.35 -18.06 33.60
CA GLN A 866 11.98 -19.20 32.77
C GLN A 866 10.53 -19.62 33.05
N THR A 867 9.96 -20.42 32.15
CA THR A 867 8.57 -20.90 32.22
C THR A 867 8.32 -21.82 33.42
N ASP A 868 9.35 -22.49 33.93
CA ASP A 868 9.34 -23.29 35.15
C ASP A 868 9.45 -22.45 36.45
N GLY A 869 9.54 -21.12 36.31
CA GLY A 869 9.67 -20.17 37.43
C GLY A 869 11.11 -19.92 37.89
N THR A 870 12.11 -20.63 37.36
CA THR A 870 13.53 -20.37 37.67
C THR A 870 14.02 -19.07 37.05
N VAL A 871 15.13 -18.52 37.54
CA VAL A 871 15.71 -17.28 37.03
C VAL A 871 17.11 -17.57 36.48
N LYS A 872 17.26 -17.48 35.16
CA LYS A 872 18.54 -17.65 34.45
C LYS A 872 19.23 -16.29 34.35
N GLN A 873 20.47 -16.17 34.86
CA GLN A 873 21.30 -14.99 34.63
C GLN A 873 21.83 -15.01 33.19
N LEU A 874 21.67 -13.89 32.48
CA LEU A 874 22.15 -13.73 31.11
C LEU A 874 23.58 -13.18 31.10
N LEU A 875 24.30 -13.35 29.98
CA LEU A 875 25.67 -12.87 29.81
C LEU A 875 25.75 -11.45 29.24
N CYS A 876 24.64 -10.69 29.26
CA CYS A 876 24.57 -9.31 28.81
C CYS A 876 24.13 -8.37 29.95
N PRO A 877 24.67 -7.13 30.01
CA PRO A 877 24.20 -6.12 30.95
C PRO A 877 22.79 -5.60 30.58
N PRO A 878 22.04 -5.01 31.54
CA PRO A 878 20.78 -4.34 31.23
C PRO A 878 20.98 -3.23 30.19
N LYS A 879 20.18 -3.26 29.11
CA LYS A 879 20.21 -2.27 28.04
C LYS A 879 19.40 -1.01 28.43
N PRO A 880 19.87 0.20 28.07
CA PRO A 880 19.10 1.43 28.26
C PRO A 880 17.71 1.37 27.60
N SER A 881 16.65 1.50 28.39
CA SER A 881 15.27 1.43 27.89
C SER A 881 14.70 2.79 27.49
N LEU A 882 15.05 3.85 28.23
CA LEU A 882 14.59 5.21 27.98
C LEU A 882 15.40 5.90 26.89
N ASN A 883 14.76 6.73 26.05
CA ASN A 883 15.42 7.45 24.97
C ASN A 883 16.56 8.35 25.46
N SER A 884 16.40 9.01 26.62
CA SER A 884 17.45 9.82 27.23
C SER A 884 18.69 8.99 27.61
N ASP A 885 18.50 7.78 28.14
CA ASP A 885 19.61 6.90 28.51
C ASP A 885 20.31 6.32 27.27
N LYS A 886 19.59 6.11 26.17
CA LYS A 886 20.17 5.70 24.89
C LYS A 886 21.08 6.79 24.30
N GLN A 887 20.59 8.04 24.27
CA GLN A 887 21.39 9.18 23.80
C GLN A 887 22.67 9.37 24.60
N ILE A 888 22.60 9.23 25.93
CA ILE A 888 23.78 9.29 26.81
C ILE A 888 24.72 8.10 26.54
N ALA A 889 24.19 6.90 26.29
CA ALA A 889 25.01 5.74 25.96
C ALA A 889 25.79 5.97 24.66
N ASP A 890 25.12 6.45 23.61
CA ASP A 890 25.75 6.78 22.33
C ASP A 890 26.85 7.84 22.52
N GLN A 891 26.56 8.91 23.27
CA GLN A 891 27.57 9.94 23.61
C GLN A 891 28.81 9.36 24.31
N ILE A 892 28.62 8.48 25.29
CA ILE A 892 29.74 7.84 26.02
C ILE A 892 30.52 6.91 25.09
N ILE A 893 29.86 6.13 24.24
CA ILE A 893 30.53 5.23 23.29
C ILE A 893 31.43 6.03 22.34
N GLU A 894 30.92 7.11 21.77
CA GLU A 894 31.68 7.97 20.86
C GLU A 894 32.86 8.64 21.57
N GLY A 895 32.62 9.22 22.75
CA GLY A 895 33.66 9.86 23.56
C GLY A 895 34.79 8.90 23.94
N LEU A 896 34.44 7.67 24.30
CA LEU A 896 35.41 6.62 24.63
C LEU A 896 36.16 6.09 23.40
N ALA A 897 35.49 6.01 22.24
CA ALA A 897 36.15 5.68 20.98
C ALA A 897 37.20 6.73 20.61
N ARG A 898 36.87 8.03 20.73
CA ARG A 898 37.83 9.13 20.56
C ARG A 898 39.00 9.03 21.54
N LEU A 899 38.70 8.80 22.82
CA LEU A 899 39.72 8.70 23.87
C LEU A 899 40.69 7.53 23.65
N LYS A 900 40.19 6.39 23.16
CA LYS A 900 41.00 5.22 22.85
C LYS A 900 42.05 5.51 21.77
N GLU A 901 41.74 6.37 20.81
CA GLU A 901 42.68 6.79 19.75
C GLU A 901 43.60 7.92 20.20
N SER A 902 43.05 8.96 20.85
CA SER A 902 43.82 10.16 21.22
C SER A 902 44.74 9.95 22.42
N SER A 903 44.36 9.11 23.38
CA SER A 903 45.12 8.85 24.61
C SER A 903 44.87 7.43 25.15
N PRO A 904 45.47 6.40 24.51
CA PRO A 904 45.25 4.99 24.87
C PRO A 904 45.56 4.66 26.33
N GLU A 905 46.57 5.33 26.90
CA GLU A 905 46.98 5.12 28.29
C GLU A 905 45.91 5.64 29.27
N GLN A 906 45.32 6.82 29.00
CA GLN A 906 44.23 7.37 29.82
C GLN A 906 42.97 6.52 29.71
N PHE A 907 42.66 6.01 28.51
CA PHE A 907 41.57 5.07 28.28
C PHE A 907 41.74 3.79 29.12
N LYS A 908 42.93 3.17 29.05
CA LYS A 908 43.26 1.95 29.79
C LYS A 908 43.21 2.16 31.31
N GLN A 909 43.76 3.28 31.79
CA GLN A 909 43.73 3.63 33.20
C GLN A 909 42.28 3.80 33.69
N GLY A 910 41.44 4.54 32.96
CA GLY A 910 40.03 4.72 33.30
C GLY A 910 39.23 3.42 33.41
N LEU A 911 39.37 2.53 32.42
CA LEU A 911 38.73 1.21 32.43
C LEU A 911 39.22 0.33 33.58
N GLU A 912 40.52 0.33 33.89
CA GLU A 912 41.07 -0.39 35.04
C GLU A 912 40.48 0.10 36.37
N ARG A 913 40.22 1.41 36.51
CA ARG A 913 39.59 1.97 37.72
C ARG A 913 38.13 1.57 37.79
N TYR A 914 37.41 1.59 36.67
CA TYR A 914 36.04 1.05 36.61
C TYR A 914 36.01 -0.43 37.02
N LYS A 915 36.87 -1.27 36.43
CA LYS A 915 36.99 -2.70 36.76
C LYS A 915 37.22 -2.93 38.26
N ARG A 916 38.04 -2.11 38.92
CA ARG A 916 38.32 -2.25 40.37
C ARG A 916 37.21 -1.73 41.28
N CYS A 917 36.48 -0.70 40.86
CA CYS A 917 35.57 0.08 41.69
C CYS A 917 34.07 -0.08 41.37
N ALA A 918 33.71 -0.82 40.32
CA ALA A 918 32.32 -1.09 39.94
C ALA A 918 31.59 -1.92 41.01
N TRP A 919 30.29 -1.63 41.17
CA TRP A 919 29.42 -2.34 42.10
C TRP A 919 28.04 -2.60 41.46
N SER A 920 27.57 -3.85 41.49
CA SER A 920 26.36 -4.27 40.77
C SER A 920 25.05 -3.73 41.38
N THR A 921 25.00 -3.64 42.71
CA THR A 921 23.79 -3.31 43.50
C THR A 921 23.52 -1.81 43.61
N ARG A 922 24.50 -0.96 43.31
CA ARG A 922 24.38 0.50 43.47
C ARG A 922 24.48 1.20 42.14
N TYR A 923 23.66 2.23 41.95
CA TYR A 923 23.65 3.08 40.76
C TYR A 923 24.95 3.91 40.52
N GLN A 924 26.06 3.59 41.20
CA GLN A 924 27.28 4.39 41.28
C GLN A 924 28.55 3.51 41.27
N VAL A 925 29.65 4.05 40.73
CA VAL A 925 31.01 3.50 40.87
C VAL A 925 31.62 4.05 42.17
N VAL A 926 32.14 3.19 43.04
CA VAL A 926 32.49 3.59 44.41
C VAL A 926 34.01 3.62 44.62
N PHE A 927 34.50 4.79 45.02
CA PHE A 927 35.91 5.08 45.26
C PHE A 927 36.22 5.23 46.74
N LYS A 928 37.37 4.69 47.15
CA LYS A 928 37.83 4.70 48.56
C LYS A 928 38.93 5.73 48.83
N ASN A 929 39.52 6.30 47.78
CA ASN A 929 40.56 7.31 47.85
C ASN A 929 40.34 8.36 46.74
N THR A 930 40.93 9.55 46.92
CA THR A 930 40.79 10.68 46.01
C THR A 930 41.56 10.52 44.71
N GLU A 931 42.66 9.76 44.72
CA GLU A 931 43.53 9.55 43.54
C GLU A 931 42.80 8.76 42.45
N ASP A 932 42.23 7.60 42.78
CA ASP A 932 41.46 6.78 41.85
C ASP A 932 40.19 7.49 41.36
N ALA A 933 39.55 8.27 42.25
CA ALA A 933 38.38 9.07 41.88
C ALA A 933 38.74 10.16 40.85
N ASN A 934 39.87 10.86 41.03
CA ASN A 934 40.33 11.88 40.09
C ASN A 934 40.70 11.29 38.73
N VAL A 935 41.37 10.13 38.69
CA VAL A 935 41.67 9.42 37.44
C VAL A 935 40.38 9.06 36.70
N PHE A 936 39.36 8.58 37.41
CA PHE A 936 38.08 8.22 36.80
C PHE A 936 37.26 9.44 36.35
N LEU A 937 37.24 10.54 37.12
CA LEU A 937 36.56 11.78 36.71
C LEU A 937 37.24 12.43 35.49
N SER A 938 38.57 12.40 35.43
CA SER A 938 39.33 12.82 34.25
C SER A 938 39.00 11.96 33.03
N PHE A 939 38.86 10.64 33.22
CA PHE A 939 38.42 9.71 32.17
C PHE A 939 37.02 10.03 31.65
N LEU A 940 36.04 10.31 32.52
CA LEU A 940 34.69 10.69 32.11
C LEU A 940 34.66 12.04 31.39
N GLY A 941 35.41 13.04 31.87
CA GLY A 941 35.52 14.34 31.20
C GLY A 941 36.18 14.23 29.82
N ALA A 942 37.20 13.37 29.69
CA ALA A 942 37.86 13.10 28.41
C ALA A 942 36.98 12.31 27.43
N ALA A 943 35.94 11.63 27.93
CA ALA A 943 34.87 11.01 27.14
C ALA A 943 33.75 12.02 26.77
N ASP A 944 34.01 13.33 26.84
CA ASP A 944 33.11 14.41 26.41
C ASP A 944 31.80 14.50 27.22
N LEU A 945 31.82 14.02 28.46
CA LEU A 945 30.73 14.23 29.42
C LEU A 945 30.91 15.56 30.13
N LYS A 946 29.89 16.42 30.07
CA LYS A 946 29.84 17.67 30.84
C LYS A 946 29.85 17.37 32.34
N ASN A 947 30.64 18.13 33.10
CA ASN A 947 30.74 17.97 34.56
C ASN A 947 29.38 18.06 35.27
N GLU A 948 28.45 18.88 34.77
CA GLU A 948 27.09 19.02 35.33
C GLU A 948 26.25 17.73 35.23
N CYS A 949 26.55 16.87 34.26
CA CYS A 949 25.90 15.57 34.07
C CYS A 949 26.56 14.45 34.90
N ILE A 950 27.60 14.76 35.68
CA ILE A 950 28.27 13.81 36.57
C ILE A 950 27.78 14.06 38.01
N GLY A 951 27.16 13.04 38.58
CA GLY A 951 26.69 13.03 39.96
C GLY A 951 27.75 12.46 40.90
N LEU A 952 28.04 13.20 41.96
CA LEU A 952 28.92 12.78 43.05
C LEU A 952 28.07 12.56 44.30
N THR A 953 28.16 11.36 44.89
CA THR A 953 27.47 11.04 46.13
C THR A 953 28.47 10.70 47.21
N PHE A 954 28.50 11.50 48.28
CA PHE A 954 29.26 11.16 49.47
C PHE A 954 28.54 10.06 50.26
N LEU A 955 29.19 8.91 50.40
CA LEU A 955 28.65 7.72 51.07
C LEU A 955 29.23 7.62 52.48
N HIS A 956 28.34 7.63 53.48
CA HIS A 956 28.70 7.51 54.89
C HIS A 956 27.86 6.45 55.62
N GLY A 957 28.35 5.99 56.77
CA GLY A 957 27.62 5.02 57.59
C GLY A 957 26.39 5.66 58.25
N GLN A 958 25.32 4.88 58.46
CA GLN A 958 24.11 5.35 59.16
C GLN A 958 24.38 5.90 60.57
N LYS A 959 25.45 5.44 61.24
CA LYS A 959 25.83 5.88 62.60
C LYS A 959 26.94 6.95 62.62
N ALA A 960 27.27 7.55 61.49
CA ALA A 960 28.34 8.55 61.40
C ALA A 960 27.93 9.86 62.11
N LYS A 961 28.83 10.46 62.89
CA LYS A 961 28.60 11.76 63.53
C LYS A 961 28.56 12.88 62.48
N GLU A 962 27.68 13.85 62.65
CA GLU A 962 27.49 14.96 61.71
C GLU A 962 28.77 15.78 61.48
N SER A 963 29.54 16.05 62.54
CA SER A 963 30.84 16.73 62.42
C SER A 963 31.84 15.97 61.54
N TRP A 964 31.88 14.64 61.65
CA TRP A 964 32.73 13.80 60.80
C TRP A 964 32.24 13.75 59.35
N ILE A 965 30.93 13.79 59.12
CA ILE A 965 30.33 13.84 57.78
C ILE A 965 30.77 15.14 57.09
N THR A 966 30.65 16.29 57.76
CA THR A 966 31.05 17.60 57.20
C THR A 966 32.55 17.65 56.91
N ASP A 967 33.40 17.22 57.85
CA ASP A 967 34.86 17.20 57.65
C ASP A 967 35.29 16.28 56.50
N SER A 968 34.66 15.10 56.41
CA SER A 968 34.95 14.13 55.34
C SER A 968 34.39 14.58 53.99
N PHE A 969 33.24 15.26 53.96
CA PHE A 969 32.69 15.84 52.75
C PHE A 969 33.61 16.94 52.19
N GLU A 970 34.08 17.86 53.04
CA GLU A 970 35.04 18.89 52.64
C GLU A 970 36.40 18.30 52.24
N HIS A 971 36.83 17.19 52.85
CA HIS A 971 38.02 16.45 52.42
C HIS A 971 37.93 16.01 50.95
N TRP A 972 36.80 15.43 50.55
CA TRP A 972 36.59 15.03 49.15
C TRP A 972 36.49 16.27 48.25
N LYS A 973 35.69 17.27 48.64
CA LYS A 973 35.47 18.48 47.86
C LYS A 973 36.76 19.29 47.60
N GLY A 974 37.66 19.33 48.58
CA GLY A 974 38.94 20.05 48.46
C GLY A 974 40.01 19.34 47.62
N ARG A 975 39.86 18.03 47.35
CA ARG A 975 40.89 17.21 46.68
C ARG A 975 40.48 16.66 45.33
N LEU A 976 39.22 16.84 44.93
CA LEU A 976 38.73 16.45 43.61
C LEU A 976 38.93 17.59 42.60
N ILE A 977 39.37 17.24 41.39
CA ILE A 977 39.49 18.16 40.25
C ILE A 977 38.09 18.70 39.91
N ASN A 978 37.93 19.98 39.62
CA ASN A 978 36.64 20.59 39.22
C ASN A 978 35.47 20.36 40.19
N SER A 979 35.74 20.11 41.48
CA SER A 979 34.74 19.70 42.47
C SER A 979 33.50 20.58 42.58
N LYS A 980 33.61 21.87 42.26
CA LYS A 980 32.51 22.86 42.27
C LYS A 980 31.55 22.74 41.09
N GLN A 981 31.93 22.05 40.02
CA GLN A 981 31.15 21.91 38.78
C GLN A 981 30.28 20.64 38.75
N TYR A 982 30.43 19.76 39.74
CA TYR A 982 29.69 18.50 39.83
C TYR A 982 28.43 18.63 40.70
N ASN A 983 27.47 17.73 40.48
CA ASN A 983 26.26 17.68 41.27
C ASN A 983 26.44 16.78 42.51
N TRP A 984 26.45 17.38 43.70
CA TRP A 984 26.73 16.66 44.95
C TRP A 984 25.46 16.19 45.66
N LYS A 985 25.48 14.95 46.15
CA LYS A 985 24.48 14.36 47.05
C LYS A 985 25.19 13.68 48.22
N THR A 986 24.45 13.42 49.29
CA THR A 986 24.95 12.69 50.46
C THR A 986 24.00 11.54 50.76
N ALA A 987 24.51 10.34 51.03
CA ALA A 987 23.68 9.16 51.31
C ALA A 987 24.24 8.27 52.42
N ALA A 988 23.37 7.94 53.37
CA ALA A 988 23.65 7.05 54.50
C ALA A 988 23.40 5.58 54.14
N ILE A 989 24.33 4.68 54.46
CA ILE A 989 24.26 3.27 54.07
C ILE A 989 24.37 2.29 55.24
N THR A 990 23.61 1.19 55.15
CA THR A 990 23.25 0.26 56.24
C THR A 990 24.42 -0.55 56.81
N ASP A 991 25.39 -0.94 55.98
CA ASP A 991 26.40 -1.96 56.35
C ASP A 991 27.67 -1.35 56.97
N GLY A 992 27.60 -0.08 57.42
CA GLY A 992 28.73 0.82 57.63
C GLY A 992 29.64 0.59 58.84
N ALA A 993 29.81 -0.64 59.33
CA ALA A 993 30.66 -0.91 60.50
C ALA A 993 32.16 -0.63 60.26
N THR A 994 32.61 -0.52 59.00
CA THR A 994 34.01 -0.23 58.64
C THR A 994 34.11 0.60 57.36
N MET A 995 33.66 1.86 57.42
CA MET A 995 34.05 2.83 56.39
C MET A 995 35.46 3.36 56.64
N GLY A 996 36.19 3.64 55.57
CA GLY A 996 37.54 4.23 55.68
C GLY A 996 37.51 5.59 56.39
N LYS A 997 38.71 6.11 56.72
CA LYS A 997 38.93 7.35 57.49
C LYS A 997 38.07 8.56 57.05
N HIS A 998 37.71 8.65 55.77
CA HIS A 998 36.96 9.75 55.16
C HIS A 998 35.71 9.31 54.36
N GLY A 999 35.11 8.15 54.68
CA GLY A 999 33.97 7.62 53.90
C GLY A 999 34.34 7.23 52.47
N TRP A 1000 33.35 7.03 51.60
CA TRP A 1000 33.55 6.68 50.18
C TRP A 1000 32.84 7.66 49.26
N LEU A 1001 33.25 7.71 47.99
CA LEU A 1001 32.64 8.55 46.96
C LEU A 1001 31.97 7.68 45.90
N GLY A 1002 30.68 7.86 45.66
CA GLY A 1002 29.96 7.29 44.53
C GLY A 1002 29.94 8.25 43.34
N VAL A 1003 30.28 7.76 42.15
CA VAL A 1003 30.24 8.52 40.88
C VAL A 1003 29.22 7.89 39.94
N ASN A 1004 28.35 8.68 39.34
CA ASN A 1004 27.42 8.26 38.30
C ASN A 1004 27.19 9.34 37.24
N VAL A 1005 26.51 8.95 36.16
CA VAL A 1005 26.03 9.89 35.13
C VAL A 1005 24.54 10.14 35.36
N LEU A 1006 24.13 11.40 35.25
CA LEU A 1006 22.76 11.87 35.42
C LEU A 1006 22.12 12.11 34.04
N ARG A 1007 20.80 11.94 33.95
CA ARG A 1007 20.03 12.21 32.72
C ARG A 1007 20.03 13.69 32.32
N GLU A 1008 20.02 14.53 33.34
CA GLU A 1008 20.03 15.99 33.26
C GLU A 1008 20.70 16.52 34.53
N PRO A 1009 21.24 17.75 34.53
CA PRO A 1009 21.89 18.32 35.70
C PRO A 1009 20.98 18.28 36.95
N GLY A 1010 21.37 17.50 37.96
CA GLY A 1010 20.60 17.31 39.20
C GLY A 1010 19.51 16.23 39.19
N GLY A 1011 19.22 15.67 38.01
CA GLY A 1011 18.17 14.66 37.81
C GLY A 1011 18.49 13.26 38.33
N MET A 1012 17.80 12.26 37.78
CA MET A 1012 17.99 10.84 38.13
C MET A 1012 19.25 10.24 37.47
N ALA A 1013 19.79 9.20 38.11
CA ALA A 1013 20.93 8.44 37.59
C ALA A 1013 20.55 7.68 36.31
N SER A 1014 21.44 7.69 35.33
CA SER A 1014 21.32 6.93 34.08
C SER A 1014 22.00 5.57 34.19
N GLU A 1015 21.41 4.52 33.60
CA GLU A 1015 22.06 3.20 33.47
C GLU A 1015 23.08 3.16 32.32
N ALA A 1016 23.13 4.19 31.47
CA ALA A 1016 23.97 4.27 30.27
C ALA A 1016 25.46 3.97 30.55
N MET A 1017 26.04 4.63 31.54
CA MET A 1017 27.46 4.45 31.87
C MET A 1017 27.80 3.00 32.23
N ARG A 1018 26.94 2.30 32.98
CA ARG A 1018 27.19 0.90 33.32
C ARG A 1018 27.13 0.01 32.10
N PHE A 1019 26.09 0.18 31.28
CA PHE A 1019 25.91 -0.58 30.06
C PHE A 1019 27.15 -0.45 29.16
N VAL A 1020 27.55 0.79 28.86
CA VAL A 1020 28.66 1.08 27.95
C VAL A 1020 29.98 0.54 28.49
N LEU A 1021 30.33 0.83 29.76
CA LEU A 1021 31.62 0.41 30.30
C LEU A 1021 31.72 -1.12 30.45
N VAL A 1022 30.63 -1.82 30.76
CA VAL A 1022 30.63 -3.29 30.80
C VAL A 1022 30.80 -3.88 29.39
N MET A 1023 30.09 -3.34 28.39
CA MET A 1023 30.26 -3.78 27.00
C MET A 1023 31.68 -3.53 26.48
N ILE A 1024 32.26 -2.37 26.78
CA ILE A 1024 33.64 -2.06 26.37
C ILE A 1024 34.66 -2.97 27.08
N LEU A 1025 34.45 -3.30 28.36
CA LEU A 1025 35.31 -4.24 29.09
C LEU A 1025 35.31 -5.66 28.49
N MET A 1026 34.21 -6.08 27.85
CA MET A 1026 34.14 -7.38 27.17
C MET A 1026 34.98 -7.42 25.89
N ASN A 1027 35.19 -6.26 25.28
CA ASN A 1027 35.92 -6.06 24.03
C ASN A 1027 37.37 -5.57 24.21
N SER A 1028 37.78 -5.30 25.45
CA SER A 1028 39.09 -4.70 25.80
C SER A 1028 40.19 -5.71 26.09
#